data_AF-A0AAN9M566-F1
#
_entry.id   AF-A0AAN9M566-F1
#
_cell.length_a   1.000
_cell.length_b   1.000
_cell.length_c   1.000
_cell.angle_alpha   90.00
_cell.angle_beta   90.00
_cell.angle_gamma   90.00
#
_symmetry.space_group_name_H-M   'P 1'
#
loop_
_entity.id
_entity.type
_entity.pdbx_description
1 polymer ?
#
loop_
_entity_poly.entity_id
_entity_poly.type
_entity_poly.pdbx_seq_one_letter_code
_entity_poly.pdbx_strand_id
1 'polypeptide(L)'
;MEFEKRKAATLASLISTELDKSPKGSLDAPIVPLLNALNQNPSYFTTSSCSGRISILSQPLSESPNPKKKARGGTWLFVSHDPADPDSVISLLFPSESTRSPFVSELVFRFEPLIIALECRDLSAAHSLVSLAISCGFRESGITNANKRVIIAIRCSIRMEVPLGDTRTVMVTPEYVRYLVRVANDKMEANRKRTQRFFQVMQSTGSLIADNGDCLLSTNEACNHLELEDDSQLGSGNAETSKGSVSSPGSDLSISHFDIVGEPAGKLFLWGHSACGLNNAGDKKVIIFGGFGGMGRHARRNDLLLLDPYSGNLEMVSTVGCASPTPRLGHTASLVGNCMFVIGGRTGPDKILSDVWILDTAMNSWKLLQCSDNLFLPRHRHAAAIMGSDIYVFGGLDNDTIFSSFYVFDTNTLHWKEIPVSGDWPCVRHSHAMVASDSQIFMFGGYNGGKALGDLYSFDVQKGQWTKERTTGKNPHARFSHSIFVHKNYLGVLGGCPVRQHCEELALLDLKLRLWKHVTLNSIGKDLFVRSTTNVVGDDLVIVGGGASCYAFGTKFSEPAKVNLLHIIHSHDEHMSIKNQSKHVINQDEGTIGNNIENSCQPQLELGPNVFEDESLCFNDNLPCLNDQSQMIALHYILQLKKKYAKLGKDILKKFGWLDLGRKAHSEEGGVHIRFPVRQEFFAVFCERNRHLRDASNGKNEVPFSKPLKQDEYLLNELSYSEALTILHEYGAIILEDKVVEERKAAKSPLKVMTEAVTSLIKHKSLPTRLLEELPTRWDRLGDIIILPINSFKDSMWDSIAGELWPIVAKSLKAHRLARQGPVATTGTRDSTLQILVGDGGWVNHRENGVFYSFDATKCMFSWGNLSEKIRMASLDCKEEVVVDLFAGIGYFVLPFLIRAQAKFVYACEWNPHAVEALRHNLQANSVADRCIILEGDNRITAPRGVADRVCLGLIPSSEASWVTAVRALRREGGMLHVHGNTKDSEESEWIDRVAKSINDIARSEGYCWEISIEHVERVKWYAPHIRHVVVDVRCRQIQR
;
A
#
# COMPACT_ATOMS: atom_id res chain seq x y z
N MET A 1 -22.69 29.20 -15.03
CA MET A 1 -22.58 30.23 -16.11
C MET A 1 -21.17 30.35 -16.69
N GLU A 2 -20.12 30.51 -15.88
CA GLU A 2 -18.76 30.78 -16.39
C GLU A 2 -18.14 29.67 -17.28
N PHE A 3 -18.31 28.40 -16.90
CA PHE A 3 -17.79 27.26 -17.65
C PHE A 3 -18.36 27.18 -19.08
N GLU A 4 -19.69 27.29 -19.23
CA GLU A 4 -20.35 27.23 -20.55
C GLU A 4 -19.89 28.35 -21.49
N LYS A 5 -19.68 29.57 -20.97
CA LYS A 5 -19.11 30.67 -21.76
C LYS A 5 -17.70 30.36 -22.27
N ARG A 6 -16.86 29.72 -21.45
CA ARG A 6 -15.50 29.31 -21.85
C ARG A 6 -15.51 28.14 -22.82
N LYS A 7 -16.40 27.17 -22.62
CA LYS A 7 -16.62 26.06 -23.55
C LYS A 7 -17.04 26.59 -24.92
N ALA A 8 -18.10 27.40 -24.97
CA ALA A 8 -18.59 28.00 -26.21
C ALA A 8 -17.50 28.82 -26.94
N ALA A 9 -16.74 29.66 -26.22
CA ALA A 9 -15.63 30.41 -26.81
C ALA A 9 -14.51 29.51 -27.37
N THR A 10 -14.18 28.40 -26.68
CA THR A 10 -13.14 27.47 -27.12
C THR A 10 -13.60 26.66 -28.33
N LEU A 11 -14.85 26.18 -28.35
CA LEU A 11 -15.43 25.48 -29.50
C LEU A 11 -15.57 26.42 -30.71
N ALA A 12 -15.97 27.68 -30.52
CA ALA A 12 -15.96 28.68 -31.58
C ALA A 12 -14.56 28.90 -32.17
N SER A 13 -13.51 28.92 -31.33
CA SER A 13 -12.13 29.03 -31.82
C SER A 13 -11.63 27.81 -32.60
N LEU A 14 -12.21 26.63 -32.39
CA LEU A 14 -11.91 25.40 -33.16
C LEU A 14 -12.63 25.34 -34.52
N ILE A 15 -13.62 26.22 -34.74
CA ILE A 15 -14.40 26.33 -35.99
C ILE A 15 -13.97 27.58 -36.80
N SER A 16 -13.19 28.46 -36.18
CA SER A 16 -12.59 29.65 -36.82
C SER A 16 -11.61 29.26 -37.93
N THR A 17 -11.48 30.13 -38.93
CA THR A 17 -10.45 30.03 -39.98
C THR A 17 -9.09 30.58 -39.54
N GLU A 18 -8.96 31.06 -38.30
CA GLU A 18 -7.68 31.46 -37.70
C GLU A 18 -6.76 30.24 -37.50
N LEU A 19 -5.46 30.42 -37.78
CA LEU A 19 -4.45 29.37 -37.60
C LEU A 19 -4.33 28.93 -36.13
N ASP A 20 -4.22 27.62 -35.91
CA ASP A 20 -4.06 27.08 -34.56
C ASP A 20 -2.77 27.60 -33.90
N LYS A 21 -2.80 27.76 -32.57
CA LYS A 21 -1.71 28.37 -31.79
C LYS A 21 -0.50 27.45 -31.58
N SER A 22 -0.57 26.19 -32.02
CA SER A 22 0.61 25.32 -32.07
C SER A 22 1.55 25.72 -33.22
N PRO A 23 2.85 25.37 -33.15
CA PRO A 23 3.80 25.61 -34.24
C PRO A 23 3.42 24.95 -35.58
N LYS A 24 2.43 24.03 -35.59
CA LYS A 24 1.93 23.30 -36.76
C LYS A 24 0.76 24.01 -37.45
N GLY A 25 0.12 24.99 -36.80
CA GLY A 25 -0.99 25.77 -37.35
C GLY A 25 -2.29 24.98 -37.62
N SER A 26 -2.33 23.69 -37.28
CA SER A 26 -3.46 22.78 -37.51
C SER A 26 -3.53 21.67 -36.45
N LEU A 27 -4.74 21.14 -36.21
CA LEU A 27 -4.95 20.00 -35.32
C LEU A 27 -4.35 18.71 -35.87
N ASP A 28 -3.93 17.82 -34.97
CA ASP A 28 -3.41 16.51 -35.32
C ASP A 28 -4.51 15.57 -35.83
N ALA A 29 -4.57 15.37 -37.16
CA ALA A 29 -5.55 14.50 -37.83
C ALA A 29 -5.82 13.15 -37.14
N PRO A 30 -4.82 12.39 -36.63
CA PRO A 30 -5.06 11.10 -35.97
C PRO A 30 -5.91 11.16 -34.69
N ILE A 31 -6.12 12.34 -34.09
CA ILE A 31 -6.91 12.51 -32.86
C ILE A 31 -8.16 13.37 -33.02
N VAL A 32 -8.42 13.94 -34.20
CA VAL A 32 -9.63 14.76 -34.46
C VAL A 32 -10.93 14.05 -34.05
N PRO A 33 -11.16 12.75 -34.35
CA PRO A 33 -12.37 12.05 -33.90
C PRO A 33 -12.51 12.02 -32.36
N LEU A 34 -11.39 11.78 -31.66
CA LEU A 34 -11.34 11.76 -30.19
C LEU A 34 -11.60 13.15 -29.60
N LEU A 35 -10.99 14.20 -30.17
CA LEU A 35 -11.22 15.59 -29.73
C LEU A 35 -12.68 16.00 -29.93
N ASN A 36 -13.29 15.64 -31.06
CA ASN A 36 -14.70 15.92 -31.34
C ASN A 36 -15.62 15.27 -30.30
N ALA A 37 -15.44 13.98 -30.03
CA ALA A 37 -16.26 13.27 -29.05
C ALA A 37 -16.02 13.75 -27.59
N LEU A 38 -14.79 14.15 -27.24
CA LEU A 38 -14.50 14.80 -25.95
C LEU A 38 -15.21 16.16 -25.83
N ASN A 39 -15.23 16.95 -26.91
CA ASN A 39 -15.81 18.30 -26.93
C ASN A 39 -17.35 18.30 -26.98
N GLN A 40 -17.97 17.25 -27.53
CA GLN A 40 -19.42 17.06 -27.52
C GLN A 40 -20.00 16.85 -26.11
N ASN A 41 -19.25 16.24 -25.18
CA ASN A 41 -19.73 15.97 -23.82
C ASN A 41 -20.02 17.27 -23.03
N PRO A 42 -21.20 17.45 -22.41
CA PRO A 42 -21.57 18.71 -21.74
C PRO A 42 -20.67 19.09 -20.54
N SER A 43 -19.98 18.13 -19.93
CA SER A 43 -19.26 18.33 -18.66
C SER A 43 -17.76 18.57 -18.80
N TYR A 44 -17.20 18.59 -20.01
CA TYR A 44 -15.79 18.96 -20.25
C TYR A 44 -15.56 19.45 -21.69
N PHE A 45 -14.39 20.07 -21.92
CA PHE A 45 -13.90 20.42 -23.26
C PHE A 45 -12.36 20.47 -23.28
N THR A 46 -11.79 20.26 -24.46
CA THR A 46 -10.34 20.25 -24.70
C THR A 46 -9.77 21.66 -24.73
N THR A 47 -8.61 21.86 -24.11
CA THR A 47 -7.91 23.16 -24.01
C THR A 47 -6.54 23.15 -24.70
N SER A 48 -5.92 21.99 -24.85
CA SER A 48 -4.76 21.74 -25.71
C SER A 48 -4.59 20.23 -25.94
N SER A 49 -3.96 19.85 -27.04
CA SER A 49 -3.71 18.44 -27.37
C SER A 49 -2.48 18.24 -28.27
N CYS A 50 -1.93 17.04 -28.26
CA CYS A 50 -0.91 16.55 -29.18
C CYS A 50 -1.12 15.04 -29.35
N SER A 51 -1.14 14.53 -30.58
CA SER A 51 -1.33 13.09 -30.88
C SER A 51 -0.22 12.19 -30.33
N GLY A 52 0.91 12.79 -29.98
CA GLY A 52 2.20 12.13 -29.82
C GLY A 52 3.07 12.38 -31.06
N ARG A 53 4.39 12.44 -30.86
CA ARG A 53 5.37 12.86 -31.87
C ARG A 53 6.75 12.22 -31.68
N ILE A 54 7.44 12.01 -32.81
CA ILE A 54 8.88 11.75 -32.89
C ILE A 54 9.58 13.08 -33.19
N SER A 55 10.77 13.28 -32.63
CA SER A 55 11.47 14.56 -32.75
C SER A 55 12.96 14.49 -32.51
N ILE A 56 13.68 15.49 -33.02
CA ILE A 56 15.04 15.84 -32.62
C ILE A 56 15.00 17.29 -32.13
N LEU A 57 15.36 17.50 -30.87
CA LEU A 57 15.39 18.81 -30.23
C LEU A 57 16.84 19.26 -30.06
N SER A 58 17.15 20.46 -30.53
CA SER A 58 18.43 21.14 -30.34
C SER A 58 18.33 22.09 -29.15
N GLN A 59 19.10 21.84 -28.10
CA GLN A 59 19.10 22.61 -26.84
C GLN A 59 20.43 23.36 -26.65
N PRO A 60 20.42 24.67 -26.39
CA PRO A 60 21.66 25.41 -26.11
C PRO A 60 22.35 24.87 -24.85
N LEU A 61 23.67 24.64 -24.90
CA LEU A 61 24.41 24.28 -23.69
C LEU A 61 24.36 25.44 -22.67
N SER A 62 23.92 25.14 -21.45
CA SER A 62 23.75 26.14 -20.39
C SER A 62 25.00 26.26 -19.53
N GLU A 63 25.80 27.30 -19.75
CA GLU A 63 27.03 27.56 -18.98
C GLU A 63 26.82 28.19 -17.59
N SER A 64 25.58 28.31 -17.08
CA SER A 64 25.31 29.05 -15.82
C SER A 64 24.63 28.21 -14.72
N PRO A 65 25.23 28.05 -13.52
CA PRO A 65 24.69 27.24 -12.43
C PRO A 65 23.69 28.03 -11.56
N ASN A 66 22.53 28.42 -12.09
CA ASN A 66 21.48 29.09 -11.30
C ASN A 66 20.04 28.81 -11.82
N PRO A 67 19.23 27.97 -11.13
CA PRO A 67 17.99 27.41 -11.68
C PRO A 67 16.74 28.29 -11.44
N LYS A 68 16.80 29.60 -11.78
CA LYS A 68 15.69 30.55 -11.53
C LYS A 68 15.33 31.50 -12.70
N LYS A 69 15.60 31.11 -13.94
CA LYS A 69 14.96 31.72 -15.13
C LYS A 69 14.31 30.62 -15.97
N LYS A 70 13.15 30.91 -16.58
CA LYS A 70 12.48 29.99 -17.52
C LYS A 70 13.50 29.55 -18.57
N ALA A 71 13.57 28.24 -18.84
CA ALA A 71 14.49 27.69 -19.84
C ALA A 71 14.31 28.44 -21.17
N ARG A 72 15.42 28.89 -21.76
CA ARG A 72 15.40 29.34 -23.16
C ARG A 72 15.03 28.12 -24.01
N GLY A 73 13.99 28.25 -24.82
CA GLY A 73 13.45 27.12 -25.58
C GLY A 73 14.49 26.57 -26.56
N GLY A 74 14.59 25.24 -26.62
CA GLY A 74 15.30 24.56 -27.71
C GLY A 74 14.52 24.62 -29.02
N THR A 75 15.22 24.48 -30.14
CA THR A 75 14.64 24.48 -31.49
C THR A 75 14.49 23.06 -31.99
N TRP A 76 13.33 22.73 -32.56
CA TRP A 76 13.09 21.43 -33.16
C TRP A 76 13.80 21.36 -34.52
N LEU A 77 14.71 20.39 -34.69
CA LEU A 77 15.32 20.10 -35.99
C LEU A 77 14.48 19.11 -36.79
N PHE A 78 13.78 18.21 -36.09
CA PHE A 78 12.84 17.26 -36.66
C PHE A 78 11.59 17.18 -35.79
N VAL A 79 10.41 17.10 -36.42
CA VAL A 79 9.13 16.77 -35.77
C VAL A 79 8.30 15.94 -36.75
N SER A 80 7.77 14.82 -36.29
CA SER A 80 6.73 14.08 -37.01
C SER A 80 5.65 13.58 -36.05
N HIS A 81 4.38 13.67 -36.47
CA HIS A 81 3.22 13.08 -35.77
C HIS A 81 2.78 11.74 -36.41
N ASP A 82 3.52 11.33 -37.45
CA ASP A 82 3.38 10.09 -38.21
C ASP A 82 4.70 9.30 -38.18
N PRO A 83 4.68 7.98 -38.46
CA PRO A 83 5.88 7.15 -38.48
C PRO A 83 7.02 7.83 -39.23
N ALA A 84 8.13 8.08 -38.52
CA ALA A 84 9.25 8.78 -39.07
C ALA A 84 10.01 7.83 -40.01
N ASP A 85 10.34 8.32 -41.20
CA ASP A 85 11.22 7.63 -42.13
C ASP A 85 12.68 7.65 -41.59
N PRO A 86 13.34 6.49 -41.39
CA PRO A 86 14.71 6.45 -40.91
C PRO A 86 15.71 7.21 -41.78
N ASP A 87 15.55 7.15 -43.11
CA ASP A 87 16.56 7.70 -44.02
C ASP A 87 16.46 9.23 -44.15
N SER A 88 15.26 9.79 -44.03
CA SER A 88 15.03 11.23 -43.84
C SER A 88 15.69 11.77 -42.55
N VAL A 89 15.61 11.01 -41.45
CA VAL A 89 16.24 11.40 -40.16
C VAL A 89 17.76 11.29 -40.23
N ILE A 90 18.30 10.29 -40.92
CA ILE A 90 19.75 10.16 -41.17
C ILE A 90 20.25 11.33 -42.02
N SER A 91 19.56 11.63 -43.13
CA SER A 91 19.97 12.70 -44.06
C SER A 91 20.03 14.07 -43.38
N LEU A 92 19.19 14.30 -42.36
CA LEU A 92 19.19 15.49 -41.51
C LEU A 92 20.39 15.54 -40.54
N LEU A 93 20.78 14.39 -39.95
CA LEU A 93 21.86 14.31 -38.95
C LEU A 93 23.25 14.16 -39.57
N PHE A 94 23.34 13.61 -40.77
CA PHE A 94 24.58 13.33 -41.49
C PHE A 94 24.51 13.90 -42.93
N PRO A 95 24.39 15.23 -43.10
CA PRO A 95 24.35 15.85 -44.42
C PRO A 95 25.69 15.71 -45.16
N SER A 96 25.63 15.58 -46.48
CA SER A 96 26.80 15.41 -47.35
C SER A 96 27.64 16.68 -47.54
N GLU A 97 27.13 17.85 -47.17
CA GLU A 97 27.88 19.12 -47.12
C GLU A 97 27.76 19.78 -45.75
N SER A 98 28.89 20.24 -45.18
CA SER A 98 28.94 20.70 -43.79
C SER A 98 28.56 22.18 -43.61
N THR A 99 27.27 22.50 -43.52
CA THR A 99 26.78 23.80 -43.03
C THR A 99 26.96 23.91 -41.51
N ARG A 100 28.16 24.32 -41.08
CA ARG A 100 28.50 24.46 -39.66
C ARG A 100 27.77 25.64 -39.02
N SER A 101 26.78 25.37 -38.16
CA SER A 101 26.21 26.37 -37.26
C SER A 101 27.29 26.91 -36.30
N PRO A 102 27.38 28.24 -36.07
CA PRO A 102 28.36 28.82 -35.15
C PRO A 102 28.08 28.50 -33.68
N PHE A 103 26.86 28.06 -33.33
CA PHE A 103 26.46 27.77 -31.95
C PHE A 103 26.39 26.26 -31.68
N VAL A 104 26.99 25.83 -30.57
CA VAL A 104 26.91 24.44 -30.09
C VAL A 104 25.59 24.23 -29.36
N SER A 105 24.89 23.15 -29.66
CA SER A 105 23.65 22.77 -29.00
C SER A 105 23.55 21.25 -28.94
N GLU A 106 23.11 20.74 -27.80
CA GLU A 106 22.90 19.31 -27.55
C GLU A 106 21.72 18.82 -28.40
N LEU A 107 21.88 17.67 -29.05
CA LEU A 107 20.86 17.05 -29.90
C LEU A 107 20.23 15.88 -29.15
N VAL A 108 18.92 15.94 -28.90
CA VAL A 108 18.19 14.88 -28.20
C VAL A 108 17.08 14.33 -29.10
N PHE A 109 17.15 13.04 -29.41
CA PHE A 109 16.08 12.30 -30.07
C PHE A 109 15.00 11.94 -29.05
N ARG A 110 13.74 12.27 -29.33
CA ARG A 110 12.62 12.08 -28.38
C ARG A 110 11.39 11.51 -29.06
N PHE A 111 10.76 10.54 -28.39
CA PHE A 111 9.36 10.16 -28.62
C PHE A 111 8.52 10.62 -27.43
N GLU A 112 7.55 11.48 -27.68
CA GLU A 112 6.58 11.97 -26.71
C GLU A 112 5.19 11.42 -27.06
N PRO A 113 4.48 10.75 -26.13
CA PRO A 113 3.16 10.17 -26.42
C PRO A 113 2.01 11.19 -26.39
N LEU A 114 0.78 10.70 -26.59
CA LEU A 114 -0.44 11.50 -26.51
C LEU A 114 -0.49 12.32 -25.20
N ILE A 115 -0.81 13.60 -25.33
CA ILE A 115 -1.22 14.46 -24.22
C ILE A 115 -2.46 15.25 -24.62
N ILE A 116 -3.49 15.26 -23.76
CA ILE A 116 -4.68 16.09 -23.91
C ILE A 116 -4.96 16.78 -22.57
N ALA A 117 -5.06 18.11 -22.56
CA ALA A 117 -5.53 18.86 -21.41
C ALA A 117 -6.99 19.27 -21.60
N LEU A 118 -7.84 19.03 -20.59
CA LEU A 118 -9.26 19.37 -20.63
C LEU A 118 -9.66 20.23 -19.43
N GLU A 119 -10.54 21.21 -19.64
CA GLU A 119 -11.27 21.88 -18.57
C GLU A 119 -12.58 21.11 -18.34
N CYS A 120 -12.79 20.64 -17.12
CA CYS A 120 -14.00 19.97 -16.65
C CYS A 120 -14.89 20.95 -15.89
N ARG A 121 -16.20 20.72 -15.94
CA ARG A 121 -17.23 21.50 -15.24
C ARG A 121 -17.04 21.46 -13.72
N ASP A 122 -16.69 20.28 -13.21
CA ASP A 122 -16.55 19.98 -11.79
C ASP A 122 -15.58 18.80 -11.56
N LEU A 123 -15.33 18.48 -10.27
CA LEU A 123 -14.44 17.39 -9.85
C LEU A 123 -15.00 15.99 -10.14
N SER A 124 -16.32 15.83 -10.23
CA SER A 124 -16.96 14.53 -10.53
C SER A 124 -16.72 14.15 -11.99
N ALA A 125 -17.00 15.06 -12.91
CA ALA A 125 -16.70 14.92 -14.34
C ALA A 125 -15.21 14.65 -14.58
N ALA A 126 -14.33 15.36 -13.86
CA ALA A 126 -12.88 15.14 -13.91
C ALA A 126 -12.48 13.74 -13.39
N HIS A 127 -13.05 13.29 -12.28
CA HIS A 127 -12.77 11.97 -11.71
C HIS A 127 -13.20 10.83 -12.65
N SER A 128 -14.39 10.92 -13.22
CA SER A 128 -14.92 9.93 -14.17
C SER A 128 -14.08 9.85 -15.45
N LEU A 129 -13.73 11.00 -16.04
CA LEU A 129 -12.91 11.03 -17.26
C LEU A 129 -11.46 10.56 -17.02
N VAL A 130 -10.85 10.90 -15.87
CA VAL A 130 -9.53 10.37 -15.48
C VAL A 130 -9.59 8.86 -15.25
N SER A 131 -10.65 8.34 -14.60
CA SER A 131 -10.82 6.90 -14.37
C SER A 131 -10.94 6.12 -15.69
N LEU A 132 -11.71 6.65 -16.65
CA LEU A 132 -11.86 6.10 -18.00
C LEU A 132 -10.53 6.12 -18.79
N ALA A 133 -9.77 7.21 -18.68
CA ALA A 133 -8.45 7.31 -19.31
C ALA A 133 -7.46 6.29 -18.73
N ILE A 134 -7.45 6.12 -17.40
CA ILE A 134 -6.58 5.16 -16.70
C ILE A 134 -6.93 3.70 -17.10
N SER A 135 -8.22 3.34 -17.20
CA SER A 135 -8.64 1.99 -17.62
C SER A 135 -8.23 1.67 -19.06
N CYS A 136 -8.14 2.68 -19.92
CA CYS A 136 -7.66 2.56 -21.30
C CYS A 136 -6.12 2.61 -21.44
N GLY A 137 -5.38 2.75 -20.32
CA GLY A 137 -3.92 2.68 -20.27
C GLY A 137 -3.20 4.01 -20.09
N PHE A 138 -3.91 5.14 -19.99
CA PHE A 138 -3.34 6.46 -19.69
C PHE A 138 -3.11 6.64 -18.18
N ARG A 139 -2.21 5.83 -17.63
CA ARG A 139 -1.94 5.72 -16.18
C ARG A 139 -1.33 6.95 -15.52
N GLU A 140 -0.84 7.92 -16.30
CA GLU A 140 -0.30 9.20 -15.78
C GLU A 140 -1.33 10.34 -15.88
N SER A 141 -2.60 10.00 -16.14
CA SER A 141 -3.71 10.96 -16.18
C SER A 141 -4.07 11.46 -14.79
N GLY A 142 -4.43 12.73 -14.67
CA GLY A 142 -4.83 13.29 -13.38
C GLY A 142 -5.24 14.76 -13.43
N ILE A 143 -5.79 15.23 -12.30
CA ILE A 143 -6.19 16.62 -12.09
C ILE A 143 -4.94 17.47 -11.85
N THR A 144 -4.71 18.45 -12.72
CA THR A 144 -3.55 19.36 -12.69
C THR A 144 -3.84 20.71 -12.03
N ASN A 145 -5.12 21.11 -11.99
CA ASN A 145 -5.60 22.27 -11.25
C ASN A 145 -7.03 21.98 -10.75
N ALA A 146 -7.34 22.34 -9.51
CA ALA A 146 -8.65 22.15 -8.89
C ALA A 146 -9.23 23.44 -8.28
N ASN A 147 -8.50 24.57 -8.28
CA ASN A 147 -8.84 25.72 -7.44
C ASN A 147 -9.80 26.72 -8.11
N LYS A 148 -9.57 27.06 -9.38
CA LYS A 148 -10.40 28.05 -10.13
C LYS A 148 -11.03 27.46 -11.40
N ARG A 149 -10.38 26.44 -11.97
CA ARG A 149 -10.80 25.67 -13.14
C ARG A 149 -10.34 24.26 -12.88
N VAL A 150 -11.22 23.27 -13.04
CA VAL A 150 -10.84 21.87 -12.90
C VAL A 150 -10.18 21.47 -14.21
N ILE A 151 -8.84 21.40 -14.23
CA ILE A 151 -8.08 21.06 -15.44
C ILE A 151 -7.46 19.68 -15.25
N ILE A 152 -7.81 18.73 -16.10
CA ILE A 152 -7.16 17.42 -16.15
C ILE A 152 -6.16 17.35 -17.30
N ALA A 153 -5.18 16.47 -17.18
CA ALA A 153 -4.31 16.08 -18.30
C ALA A 153 -4.33 14.56 -18.46
N ILE A 154 -4.63 14.07 -19.66
CA ILE A 154 -4.62 12.66 -20.06
C ILE A 154 -3.23 12.34 -20.61
N ARG A 155 -2.52 11.37 -20.01
CA ARG A 155 -1.09 11.08 -20.26
C ARG A 155 -0.71 9.61 -20.03
N CYS A 156 0.36 9.14 -20.69
CA CYS A 156 0.93 7.80 -20.47
C CYS A 156 2.48 7.78 -20.51
N SER A 157 3.07 6.71 -19.98
CA SER A 157 4.49 6.63 -19.62
C SER A 157 5.45 6.15 -20.72
N ILE A 158 4.99 5.88 -21.94
CA ILE A 158 5.75 5.18 -23.00
C ILE A 158 6.80 6.04 -23.75
N ARG A 159 7.26 7.12 -23.12
CA ARG A 159 8.25 8.07 -23.67
C ARG A 159 9.59 7.42 -24.07
N MET A 160 10.39 8.17 -24.83
CA MET A 160 11.79 7.86 -25.12
C MET A 160 12.57 9.16 -25.27
N GLU A 161 13.78 9.21 -24.73
CA GLU A 161 14.72 10.34 -24.86
C GLU A 161 16.13 9.75 -24.94
N VAL A 162 16.89 10.13 -25.98
CA VAL A 162 18.24 9.61 -26.25
C VAL A 162 19.11 10.77 -26.74
N PRO A 163 20.22 11.11 -26.05
CA PRO A 163 21.17 12.10 -26.56
C PRO A 163 21.89 11.53 -27.80
N LEU A 164 22.00 12.35 -28.84
CA LEU A 164 22.67 12.00 -30.10
C LEU A 164 24.08 12.60 -30.20
N GLY A 165 24.46 13.51 -29.30
CA GLY A 165 25.67 14.35 -29.40
C GLY A 165 25.31 15.82 -29.45
N ASP A 166 26.07 16.61 -30.21
CA ASP A 166 25.82 18.04 -30.41
C ASP A 166 25.84 18.45 -31.90
N THR A 167 25.56 19.72 -32.19
CA THR A 167 25.55 20.30 -33.55
C THR A 167 26.91 20.30 -34.27
N ARG A 168 28.02 19.93 -33.60
CA ARG A 168 29.35 19.73 -34.21
C ARG A 168 29.70 18.25 -34.36
N THR A 169 29.20 17.38 -33.49
CA THR A 169 29.54 15.95 -33.48
C THR A 169 28.35 15.12 -33.01
N VAL A 170 27.71 14.44 -33.97
CA VAL A 170 26.78 13.34 -33.69
C VAL A 170 27.62 12.13 -33.22
N MET A 171 27.37 11.67 -31.99
CA MET A 171 28.14 10.63 -31.29
C MET A 171 27.61 9.21 -31.56
N VAL A 172 26.59 9.06 -32.39
CA VAL A 172 25.95 7.79 -32.74
C VAL A 172 26.12 7.48 -34.23
N THR A 173 26.04 6.22 -34.63
CA THR A 173 26.13 5.83 -36.05
C THR A 173 24.77 5.94 -36.76
N PRO A 174 24.73 6.05 -38.10
CA PRO A 174 23.48 6.02 -38.86
C PRO A 174 22.63 4.76 -38.60
N GLU A 175 23.25 3.60 -38.37
CA GLU A 175 22.57 2.34 -38.04
C GLU A 175 21.85 2.43 -36.70
N TYR A 176 22.50 3.06 -35.71
CA TYR A 176 21.87 3.32 -34.41
C TYR A 176 20.71 4.31 -34.54
N VAL A 177 20.83 5.34 -35.39
CA VAL A 177 19.70 6.23 -35.71
C VAL A 177 18.54 5.46 -36.36
N ARG A 178 18.78 4.53 -37.31
CA ARG A 178 17.70 3.66 -37.84
C ARG A 178 17.03 2.83 -36.75
N TYR A 179 17.82 2.28 -35.81
CA TYR A 179 17.28 1.55 -34.67
C TYR A 179 16.40 2.44 -33.78
N LEU A 180 16.86 3.65 -33.42
CA LEU A 180 16.08 4.60 -32.64
C LEU A 180 14.76 4.99 -33.32
N VAL A 181 14.77 5.24 -34.64
CA VAL A 181 13.55 5.54 -35.40
C VAL A 181 12.57 4.37 -35.42
N ARG A 182 13.05 3.12 -35.59
CA ARG A 182 12.21 1.92 -35.48
C ARG A 182 11.53 1.81 -34.11
N VAL A 183 12.29 1.90 -33.03
CA VAL A 183 11.76 1.85 -31.65
C VAL A 183 10.78 3.00 -31.37
N ALA A 184 11.01 4.18 -31.95
CA ALA A 184 10.09 5.31 -31.85
C ALA A 184 8.77 5.08 -32.60
N ASN A 185 8.83 4.48 -33.80
CA ASN A 185 7.66 4.09 -34.57
C ASN A 185 6.83 3.01 -33.85
N ASP A 186 7.47 1.99 -33.26
CA ASP A 186 6.80 0.97 -32.44
C ASP A 186 6.07 1.58 -31.23
N LYS A 187 6.73 2.53 -30.54
CA LYS A 187 6.12 3.29 -29.43
C LYS A 187 4.95 4.14 -29.90
N MET A 188 5.02 4.75 -31.08
CA MET A 188 3.95 5.54 -31.65
C MET A 188 2.75 4.70 -32.08
N GLU A 189 2.97 3.51 -32.64
CA GLU A 189 1.91 2.56 -32.94
C GLU A 189 1.23 2.06 -31.66
N ALA A 190 2.01 1.75 -30.62
CA ALA A 190 1.47 1.43 -29.31
C ALA A 190 0.72 2.62 -28.66
N ASN A 191 1.09 3.86 -28.97
CA ASN A 191 0.36 5.06 -28.55
C ASN A 191 -0.99 5.16 -29.29
N ARG A 192 -0.99 4.99 -30.62
CA ARG A 192 -2.20 5.00 -31.47
C ARG A 192 -3.24 3.97 -31.03
N LYS A 193 -2.81 2.72 -30.76
CA LYS A 193 -3.69 1.66 -30.24
C LYS A 193 -4.36 2.01 -28.90
N ARG A 194 -3.65 2.70 -27.99
CA ARG A 194 -4.25 3.18 -26.71
C ARG A 194 -5.25 4.32 -26.95
N THR A 195 -4.94 5.26 -27.83
CA THR A 195 -5.82 6.36 -28.22
C THR A 195 -7.11 5.84 -28.85
N GLN A 196 -7.03 4.87 -29.76
CA GLN A 196 -8.19 4.24 -30.39
C GLN A 196 -9.06 3.48 -29.39
N ARG A 197 -8.45 2.71 -28.48
CA ARG A 197 -9.18 2.03 -27.38
C ARG A 197 -9.92 3.04 -26.50
N PHE A 198 -9.28 4.14 -26.11
CA PHE A 198 -9.91 5.18 -25.30
C PHE A 198 -11.10 5.84 -26.01
N PHE A 199 -10.97 6.11 -27.32
CA PHE A 199 -12.07 6.60 -28.14
C PHE A 199 -13.25 5.61 -28.19
N GLN A 200 -12.99 4.31 -28.43
CA GLN A 200 -14.02 3.27 -28.50
C GLN A 200 -14.81 3.13 -27.19
N VAL A 201 -14.13 3.06 -26.03
CA VAL A 201 -14.81 2.91 -24.73
C VAL A 201 -15.59 4.20 -24.40
N MET A 202 -15.09 5.37 -24.78
CA MET A 202 -15.83 6.62 -24.58
C MET A 202 -17.11 6.68 -25.43
N GLN A 203 -17.08 6.17 -26.67
CA GLN A 203 -18.29 6.06 -27.50
C GLN A 203 -19.31 5.08 -26.92
N SER A 204 -18.89 3.88 -26.50
CA SER A 204 -19.81 2.89 -25.90
C SER A 204 -20.45 3.36 -24.60
N THR A 205 -19.74 4.20 -23.82
CA THR A 205 -20.29 4.82 -22.60
C THR A 205 -21.29 5.95 -22.92
N GLY A 206 -21.19 6.58 -24.09
CA GLY A 206 -22.06 7.68 -24.50
C GLY A 206 -23.45 7.25 -24.97
N SER A 207 -23.55 6.11 -25.68
CA SER A 207 -24.85 5.61 -26.18
C SER A 207 -25.76 5.06 -25.08
N LEU A 208 -25.22 4.65 -23.94
CA LEU A 208 -25.98 4.07 -22.81
C LEU A 208 -26.70 5.11 -21.93
N ILE A 209 -26.71 6.38 -22.32
CA ILE A 209 -27.28 7.50 -21.53
C ILE A 209 -28.45 8.18 -22.28
N ALA A 210 -28.76 7.75 -23.51
CA ALA A 210 -29.82 8.35 -24.33
C ALA A 210 -31.23 7.76 -24.10
N ASP A 211 -31.33 6.51 -23.65
CA ASP A 211 -32.59 5.85 -23.29
C ASP A 211 -32.57 5.42 -21.81
N ASN A 212 -33.50 5.95 -21.02
CA ASN A 212 -33.74 5.53 -19.64
C ASN A 212 -34.90 4.52 -19.60
N GLY A 213 -34.69 3.33 -19.04
CA GLY A 213 -35.76 2.37 -18.76
C GLY A 213 -35.28 0.99 -18.32
N ASP A 214 -35.17 0.80 -17.00
CA ASP A 214 -35.18 -0.46 -16.23
C ASP A 214 -34.38 -1.73 -16.64
N CYS A 215 -33.68 -2.25 -15.62
CA CYS A 215 -33.26 -3.65 -15.39
C CYS A 215 -32.16 -4.33 -16.27
N LEU A 216 -31.02 -4.59 -15.61
CA LEU A 216 -30.41 -5.92 -15.34
C LEU A 216 -30.93 -7.12 -16.18
N LEU A 217 -30.12 -8.08 -16.67
CA LEU A 217 -28.74 -8.48 -16.34
C LEU A 217 -28.20 -9.56 -17.32
N SER A 218 -26.88 -9.81 -17.30
CA SER A 218 -26.20 -11.09 -17.65
C SER A 218 -26.14 -11.48 -19.14
N THR A 219 -25.19 -12.27 -19.65
CA THR A 219 -23.92 -12.87 -19.16
C THR A 219 -22.79 -12.51 -20.16
N ASN A 220 -21.51 -12.37 -19.78
CA ASN A 220 -20.52 -13.44 -19.48
C ASN A 220 -20.39 -14.53 -20.57
N GLU A 221 -19.13 -14.85 -20.93
CA GLU A 221 -18.68 -15.81 -21.97
C GLU A 221 -18.96 -15.30 -23.41
N ALA A 222 -18.08 -15.38 -24.41
CA ALA A 222 -16.90 -16.19 -24.67
C ALA A 222 -15.92 -15.42 -25.65
N CYS A 223 -14.73 -15.86 -26.07
CA CYS A 223 -13.93 -17.03 -25.72
C CYS A 223 -12.43 -16.78 -26.04
N ASN A 224 -11.55 -17.59 -25.45
CA ASN A 224 -10.32 -18.02 -26.13
C ASN A 224 -10.66 -19.30 -26.91
N HIS A 225 -10.05 -19.50 -28.09
CA HIS A 225 -10.07 -20.76 -28.87
C HIS A 225 -11.44 -21.18 -29.46
N LEU A 226 -11.53 -21.92 -30.58
CA LEU A 226 -10.62 -22.25 -31.70
C LEU A 226 -11.57 -22.33 -32.96
N GLU A 227 -11.25 -22.81 -34.17
CA GLU A 227 -10.88 -24.17 -34.60
C GLU A 227 -10.62 -24.21 -36.12
N LEU A 228 -10.08 -25.34 -36.59
CA LEU A 228 -10.09 -25.73 -38.00
C LEU A 228 -11.46 -26.31 -38.40
N GLU A 229 -11.67 -26.37 -39.71
CA GLU A 229 -12.74 -27.03 -40.50
C GLU A 229 -13.22 -28.40 -39.91
N ASP A 230 -14.44 -28.89 -40.11
CA ASP A 230 -15.29 -28.74 -41.31
C ASP A 230 -16.80 -29.11 -41.11
N ASP A 231 -17.60 -28.69 -42.09
CA ASP A 231 -18.78 -29.33 -42.72
C ASP A 231 -20.21 -29.42 -42.10
N SER A 232 -21.18 -29.27 -43.03
CA SER A 232 -22.58 -29.77 -43.07
C SER A 232 -23.78 -29.00 -42.44
N GLN A 233 -24.34 -28.11 -43.27
CA GLN A 233 -25.76 -28.04 -43.73
C GLN A 233 -26.99 -27.85 -42.80
N LEU A 234 -27.76 -26.81 -43.17
CA LEU A 234 -29.24 -26.66 -43.18
C LEU A 234 -30.10 -26.81 -41.90
N GLY A 235 -30.96 -25.80 -41.65
CA GLY A 235 -32.21 -25.99 -40.89
C GLY A 235 -32.80 -24.71 -40.30
N SER A 236 -33.78 -24.09 -40.95
CA SER A 236 -34.57 -22.97 -40.40
C SER A 236 -35.69 -23.44 -39.45
N GLY A 237 -36.04 -22.64 -38.45
CA GLY A 237 -37.23 -22.91 -37.62
C GLY A 237 -37.43 -21.93 -36.46
N ASN A 238 -38.36 -20.98 -36.61
CA ASN A 238 -38.84 -20.13 -35.52
C ASN A 238 -39.80 -20.92 -34.60
N ALA A 239 -39.70 -20.72 -33.29
CA ALA A 239 -40.82 -20.89 -32.36
C ALA A 239 -40.62 -20.05 -31.09
N GLU A 240 -41.54 -19.12 -30.83
CA GLU A 240 -41.66 -18.45 -29.53
C GLU A 240 -42.21 -19.41 -28.48
N THR A 241 -41.79 -19.31 -27.22
CA THR A 241 -42.68 -19.57 -26.08
C THR A 241 -42.16 -18.96 -24.79
N SER A 242 -43.05 -18.34 -24.03
CA SER A 242 -42.78 -17.58 -22.82
C SER A 242 -42.51 -18.45 -21.59
N LYS A 243 -41.56 -18.04 -20.74
CA LYS A 243 -41.53 -18.38 -19.31
C LYS A 243 -41.04 -17.18 -18.50
N GLY A 244 -41.91 -16.64 -17.64
CA GLY A 244 -41.51 -15.68 -16.61
C GLY A 244 -40.91 -16.39 -15.40
N SER A 245 -39.95 -15.75 -14.74
CA SER A 245 -39.44 -16.16 -13.42
C SER A 245 -39.64 -15.04 -12.42
N VAL A 246 -40.24 -15.36 -11.26
CA VAL A 246 -40.54 -14.40 -10.20
C VAL A 246 -39.27 -14.11 -9.39
N SER A 247 -38.86 -12.84 -9.32
CA SER A 247 -37.83 -12.37 -8.40
C SER A 247 -38.43 -12.08 -7.02
N SER A 248 -37.75 -12.52 -5.96
CA SER A 248 -38.13 -12.20 -4.57
C SER A 248 -37.57 -10.82 -4.15
N PRO A 249 -38.21 -10.10 -3.22
CA PRO A 249 -37.77 -8.76 -2.82
C PRO A 249 -36.49 -8.81 -1.98
N GLY A 250 -35.54 -7.92 -2.26
CA GLY A 250 -34.38 -7.71 -1.39
C GLY A 250 -34.76 -6.98 -0.11
N SER A 251 -34.33 -7.49 1.04
CA SER A 251 -34.49 -6.84 2.34
C SER A 251 -33.30 -5.91 2.62
N ASP A 252 -33.47 -4.60 2.45
CA ASP A 252 -32.43 -3.62 2.74
C ASP A 252 -32.21 -3.44 4.26
N LEU A 253 -30.95 -3.33 4.68
CA LEU A 253 -30.58 -2.96 6.05
C LEU A 253 -30.01 -1.53 6.09
N SER A 254 -30.45 -0.72 7.06
CA SER A 254 -29.87 0.61 7.29
C SER A 254 -28.67 0.55 8.24
N ILE A 255 -27.62 1.32 7.91
CA ILE A 255 -26.56 1.66 8.86
C ILE A 255 -26.98 2.95 9.57
N SER A 256 -26.81 3.00 10.90
CA SER A 256 -26.89 4.25 11.66
C SER A 256 -25.52 4.56 12.26
N HIS A 257 -25.09 5.82 12.18
CA HIS A 257 -23.85 6.26 12.82
C HIS A 257 -24.13 6.66 14.27
N PHE A 258 -23.11 6.61 15.13
CA PHE A 258 -23.27 7.05 16.52
C PHE A 258 -23.09 8.57 16.63
N ASP A 259 -24.06 9.25 17.24
CA ASP A 259 -23.87 10.56 17.84
C ASP A 259 -23.04 10.38 19.13
N ILE A 260 -21.71 10.36 18.99
CA ILE A 260 -20.81 10.13 20.12
C ILE A 260 -20.86 11.32 21.09
N VAL A 261 -21.20 11.05 22.35
CA VAL A 261 -21.19 12.02 23.45
C VAL A 261 -20.13 11.67 24.48
N GLY A 262 -19.74 12.64 25.32
CA GLY A 262 -18.63 12.47 26.27
C GLY A 262 -17.27 12.75 25.63
N GLU A 263 -16.47 11.72 25.38
CA GLU A 263 -15.15 11.82 24.75
C GLU A 263 -15.23 12.03 23.22
N PRO A 264 -14.27 12.73 22.58
CA PRO A 264 -14.36 13.04 21.15
C PRO A 264 -14.35 11.79 20.25
N ALA A 265 -15.31 11.71 19.33
CA ALA A 265 -15.45 10.62 18.34
C ALA A 265 -14.14 10.24 17.62
N GLY A 266 -13.27 11.24 17.35
CA GLY A 266 -11.94 11.04 16.76
C GLY A 266 -10.96 10.19 17.61
N LYS A 267 -11.31 9.80 18.84
CA LYS A 267 -10.61 8.74 19.60
C LYS A 267 -10.91 7.34 19.05
N LEU A 268 -12.08 7.11 18.42
CA LEU A 268 -12.49 5.84 17.80
C LEU A 268 -11.93 5.64 16.37
N PHE A 269 -11.33 6.68 15.79
CA PHE A 269 -10.66 6.65 14.49
C PHE A 269 -9.34 5.86 14.57
N LEU A 270 -9.47 4.54 14.64
CA LEU A 270 -8.41 3.58 14.93
C LEU A 270 -8.51 2.39 13.98
N TRP A 271 -7.38 1.83 13.55
CA TRP A 271 -7.35 0.48 12.95
C TRP A 271 -6.41 -0.47 13.70
N GLY A 272 -6.73 -1.77 13.66
CA GLY A 272 -5.97 -2.79 14.38
C GLY A 272 -5.95 -2.57 15.89
N HIS A 273 -6.98 -1.90 16.41
CA HIS A 273 -7.42 -2.01 17.80
C HIS A 273 -8.15 -3.34 17.99
N SER A 274 -8.44 -3.71 19.24
CA SER A 274 -9.41 -4.76 19.54
C SER A 274 -10.57 -4.17 20.33
N ALA A 275 -11.74 -4.80 20.25
CA ALA A 275 -12.92 -4.40 21.02
C ALA A 275 -13.72 -5.62 21.43
N CYS A 276 -14.31 -5.60 22.62
CA CYS A 276 -15.11 -6.69 23.19
C CYS A 276 -16.42 -6.12 23.76
N GLY A 277 -17.53 -6.85 23.60
CA GLY A 277 -18.79 -6.55 24.29
C GLY A 277 -18.72 -6.92 25.77
N LEU A 278 -19.06 -5.98 26.65
CA LEU A 278 -19.33 -6.18 28.07
C LEU A 278 -20.83 -6.34 28.26
N ASN A 279 -21.24 -7.51 28.76
CA ASN A 279 -22.63 -7.86 29.05
C ASN A 279 -22.79 -8.12 30.56
N ASN A 280 -22.57 -7.09 31.38
CA ASN A 280 -22.85 -7.17 32.82
C ASN A 280 -24.34 -6.91 33.05
N ALA A 281 -24.90 -7.41 34.16
CA ALA A 281 -26.34 -7.49 34.40
C ALA A 281 -27.06 -6.12 34.47
N GLY A 282 -27.39 -5.57 33.30
CA GLY A 282 -28.07 -4.29 33.11
C GLY A 282 -27.31 -3.27 32.25
N ASP A 283 -25.98 -3.37 32.13
CA ASP A 283 -25.13 -2.41 31.41
C ASP A 283 -24.37 -3.11 30.26
N LYS A 284 -24.75 -2.76 29.03
CA LYS A 284 -24.31 -3.39 27.78
C LYS A 284 -23.43 -2.42 27.00
N LYS A 285 -22.12 -2.57 27.09
CA LYS A 285 -21.13 -1.63 26.53
C LYS A 285 -20.08 -2.34 25.67
N VAL A 286 -19.28 -1.58 24.94
CA VAL A 286 -18.14 -2.09 24.15
C VAL A 286 -16.85 -1.49 24.67
N ILE A 287 -15.97 -2.34 25.23
CA ILE A 287 -14.63 -1.93 25.66
C ILE A 287 -13.66 -2.05 24.49
N ILE A 288 -12.82 -1.04 24.28
CA ILE A 288 -11.95 -0.88 23.11
C ILE A 288 -10.53 -0.58 23.60
N PHE A 289 -9.55 -1.28 23.04
CA PHE A 289 -8.14 -1.13 23.44
C PHE A 289 -7.20 -0.91 22.25
N GLY A 290 -6.36 0.12 22.39
CA GLY A 290 -5.16 0.34 21.58
C GLY A 290 -5.41 0.62 20.10
N GLY A 291 -4.56 0.06 19.22
CA GLY A 291 -4.62 0.28 17.77
C GLY A 291 -3.74 1.42 17.28
N PHE A 292 -3.96 1.88 16.06
CA PHE A 292 -3.23 3.00 15.45
C PHE A 292 -4.20 4.03 14.86
N GLY A 293 -3.97 5.30 15.21
CA GLY A 293 -4.81 6.42 14.81
C GLY A 293 -5.02 7.41 15.96
N GLY A 294 -6.29 7.78 16.17
CA GLY A 294 -6.74 8.70 17.20
C GLY A 294 -6.39 10.16 16.92
N MET A 295 -6.94 11.05 17.75
CA MET A 295 -6.76 12.50 17.65
C MET A 295 -5.29 12.95 17.58
N GLY A 296 -4.99 13.85 16.62
CA GLY A 296 -3.67 14.44 16.42
C GLY A 296 -2.85 13.73 15.36
N ARG A 297 -1.53 13.60 15.58
CA ARG A 297 -0.68 12.76 14.71
C ARG A 297 -1.00 11.29 14.99
N HIS A 298 -1.28 10.52 13.94
CA HIS A 298 -1.55 9.10 14.10
C HIS A 298 -0.35 8.39 14.73
N ALA A 299 -0.63 7.70 15.83
CA ALA A 299 0.33 6.97 16.62
C ALA A 299 -0.32 5.66 17.07
N ARG A 300 0.50 4.73 17.57
CA ARG A 300 -0.04 3.58 18.32
C ARG A 300 -0.61 4.06 19.64
N ARG A 301 -1.69 3.45 20.09
CA ARG A 301 -2.40 3.78 21.34
C ARG A 301 -2.35 2.61 22.32
N ASN A 302 -2.49 2.94 23.59
CA ASN A 302 -2.89 2.06 24.69
C ASN A 302 -4.07 2.67 25.46
N ASP A 303 -4.80 3.59 24.81
CA ASP A 303 -6.05 4.15 25.35
C ASP A 303 -7.04 3.00 25.57
N LEU A 304 -7.70 3.02 26.73
CA LEU A 304 -8.79 2.12 27.09
C LEU A 304 -10.08 2.94 27.08
N LEU A 305 -10.96 2.62 26.14
CA LEU A 305 -12.20 3.35 25.91
C LEU A 305 -13.39 2.42 26.14
N LEU A 306 -14.49 2.97 26.60
CA LEU A 306 -15.73 2.25 26.84
C LEU A 306 -16.87 3.01 26.15
N LEU A 307 -17.56 2.35 25.23
CA LEU A 307 -18.63 2.92 24.43
C LEU A 307 -19.97 2.29 24.82
N ASP A 308 -20.94 3.11 25.21
CA ASP A 308 -22.34 2.72 25.30
C ASP A 308 -23.00 2.87 23.92
N PRO A 309 -23.46 1.78 23.27
CA PRO A 309 -24.06 1.82 21.95
C PRO A 309 -25.54 2.31 21.94
N TYR A 310 -26.15 2.46 23.11
CA TYR A 310 -27.52 2.99 23.24
C TYR A 310 -27.52 4.50 23.39
N SER A 311 -26.70 5.05 24.30
CA SER A 311 -26.59 6.50 24.50
C SER A 311 -25.55 7.20 23.62
N GLY A 312 -24.63 6.46 23.00
CA GLY A 312 -23.47 7.01 22.30
C GLY A 312 -22.37 7.52 23.23
N ASN A 313 -22.51 7.35 24.56
CA ASN A 313 -21.53 7.84 25.52
C ASN A 313 -20.21 7.07 25.40
N LEU A 314 -19.13 7.81 25.10
CA LEU A 314 -17.77 7.33 25.05
C LEU A 314 -17.02 7.85 26.29
N GLU A 315 -16.53 6.94 27.12
CA GLU A 315 -15.77 7.25 28.34
C GLU A 315 -14.35 6.67 28.27
N MET A 316 -13.37 7.39 28.81
CA MET A 316 -12.00 6.91 28.95
C MET A 316 -11.84 6.24 30.31
N VAL A 317 -11.56 4.93 30.31
CA VAL A 317 -11.45 4.15 31.53
C VAL A 317 -10.11 4.45 32.21
N SER A 318 -10.19 5.11 33.37
CA SER A 318 -9.02 5.30 34.24
C SER A 318 -8.65 3.98 34.89
N THR A 319 -7.37 3.60 34.85
CA THR A 319 -6.89 2.31 35.38
C THR A 319 -6.04 2.50 36.62
N VAL A 320 -6.12 1.53 37.54
CA VAL A 320 -5.45 1.57 38.85
C VAL A 320 -4.08 0.92 38.76
N GLY A 321 -3.04 1.64 39.20
CA GLY A 321 -1.65 1.19 39.23
C GLY A 321 -0.76 1.77 38.12
N CYS A 322 0.54 1.51 38.20
CA CYS A 322 1.54 2.07 37.26
C CYS A 322 1.84 1.17 36.04
N ALA A 323 1.37 -0.07 36.02
CA ALA A 323 1.60 -1.01 34.93
C ALA A 323 0.46 -0.91 33.90
N SER A 324 0.79 -0.86 32.61
CA SER A 324 -0.19 -0.96 31.51
C SER A 324 0.48 -1.50 30.24
N PRO A 325 -0.27 -2.09 29.30
CA PRO A 325 0.30 -2.60 28.07
C PRO A 325 0.81 -1.43 27.22
N THR A 326 2.02 -1.58 26.66
CA THR A 326 2.61 -0.57 25.76
C THR A 326 1.74 -0.28 24.53
N PRO A 327 1.76 0.95 23.98
CA PRO A 327 1.00 1.32 22.78
C PRO A 327 1.23 0.38 21.59
N ARG A 328 0.18 -0.29 21.13
CA ARG A 328 0.27 -1.45 20.22
C ARG A 328 -0.86 -1.52 19.20
N LEU A 329 -0.60 -2.14 18.05
CA LEU A 329 -1.61 -2.46 17.04
C LEU A 329 -1.50 -3.92 16.58
N GLY A 330 -2.62 -4.50 16.13
CA GLY A 330 -2.68 -5.86 15.60
C GLY A 330 -2.42 -6.94 16.64
N HIS A 331 -2.72 -6.66 17.90
CA HIS A 331 -2.97 -7.64 18.95
C HIS A 331 -4.39 -8.21 18.77
N THR A 332 -4.75 -9.24 19.53
CA THR A 332 -6.15 -9.58 19.80
C THR A 332 -6.53 -9.20 21.23
N ALA A 333 -7.81 -8.98 21.48
CA ALA A 333 -8.38 -8.95 22.82
C ALA A 333 -9.51 -9.96 22.94
N SER A 334 -9.69 -10.53 24.13
CA SER A 334 -10.69 -11.57 24.41
C SER A 334 -11.18 -11.45 25.85
N LEU A 335 -12.48 -11.28 26.04
CA LEU A 335 -13.10 -11.12 27.35
C LEU A 335 -13.61 -12.48 27.86
N VAL A 336 -12.99 -12.99 28.92
CA VAL A 336 -13.40 -14.23 29.61
C VAL A 336 -13.83 -13.84 31.03
N GLY A 337 -15.13 -13.96 31.32
CA GLY A 337 -15.72 -13.40 32.54
C GLY A 337 -15.45 -11.89 32.66
N ASN A 338 -14.95 -11.45 33.82
CA ASN A 338 -14.58 -10.05 34.08
C ASN A 338 -13.12 -9.74 33.67
N CYS A 339 -12.46 -10.60 32.89
CA CYS A 339 -11.05 -10.46 32.55
C CYS A 339 -10.86 -10.32 31.04
N MET A 340 -10.36 -9.16 30.59
CA MET A 340 -10.00 -8.93 29.19
C MET A 340 -8.51 -9.24 28.98
N PHE A 341 -8.23 -10.30 28.22
CA PHE A 341 -6.89 -10.73 27.84
C PHE A 341 -6.48 -10.03 26.55
N VAL A 342 -5.30 -9.41 26.51
CA VAL A 342 -4.69 -8.77 25.34
C VAL A 342 -3.40 -9.50 24.98
N ILE A 343 -3.34 -10.04 23.76
CA ILE A 343 -2.29 -10.97 23.33
C ILE A 343 -1.46 -10.36 22.19
N GLY A 344 -0.15 -10.23 22.42
CA GLY A 344 0.85 -9.89 21.41
C GLY A 344 0.63 -8.54 20.70
N GLY A 345 0.79 -8.53 19.37
CA GLY A 345 0.74 -7.33 18.53
C GLY A 345 2.12 -6.70 18.31
N ARG A 346 2.18 -5.40 17.99
CA ARG A 346 3.46 -4.69 17.79
C ARG A 346 3.47 -3.21 18.23
N THR A 347 4.59 -2.76 18.78
CA THR A 347 4.84 -1.35 19.15
C THR A 347 5.70 -0.58 18.13
N GLY A 348 6.46 -1.29 17.29
CA GLY A 348 7.32 -0.74 16.25
C GLY A 348 7.08 -1.42 14.89
N PRO A 349 7.88 -1.12 13.86
CA PRO A 349 8.09 -2.04 12.74
C PRO A 349 8.74 -3.32 13.26
N ASP A 350 9.86 -3.18 13.98
CA ASP A 350 10.74 -4.29 14.38
C ASP A 350 10.50 -4.83 15.80
N LYS A 351 9.53 -4.25 16.53
CA LYS A 351 9.17 -4.65 17.89
C LYS A 351 7.78 -5.29 17.93
N ILE A 352 7.78 -6.60 17.71
CA ILE A 352 6.63 -7.51 17.74
C ILE A 352 6.62 -8.21 19.10
N LEU A 353 5.43 -8.53 19.62
CA LEU A 353 5.22 -8.97 20.99
C LEU A 353 4.55 -10.35 21.05
N SER A 354 4.86 -11.10 22.11
CA SER A 354 4.17 -12.32 22.57
C SER A 354 3.55 -12.16 23.96
N ASP A 355 3.62 -10.96 24.55
CA ASP A 355 3.15 -10.73 25.93
C ASP A 355 1.62 -10.85 26.05
N VAL A 356 1.19 -11.38 27.20
CA VAL A 356 -0.22 -11.52 27.57
C VAL A 356 -0.51 -10.58 28.73
N TRP A 357 -1.38 -9.61 28.51
CA TRP A 357 -1.88 -8.71 29.55
C TRP A 357 -3.31 -9.07 29.91
N ILE A 358 -3.64 -9.01 31.19
CA ILE A 358 -5.00 -9.15 31.69
C ILE A 358 -5.46 -7.81 32.28
N LEU A 359 -6.64 -7.35 31.89
CA LEU A 359 -7.37 -6.27 32.53
C LEU A 359 -8.52 -6.89 33.33
N ASP A 360 -8.53 -6.67 34.64
CA ASP A 360 -9.73 -6.86 35.44
C ASP A 360 -10.68 -5.68 35.17
N THR A 361 -11.87 -5.95 34.64
CA THR A 361 -12.85 -4.91 34.24
C THR A 361 -13.73 -4.43 35.39
N ALA A 362 -13.68 -5.07 36.56
CA ALA A 362 -14.34 -4.62 37.78
C ALA A 362 -13.43 -3.69 38.60
N MET A 363 -12.14 -4.02 38.69
CA MET A 363 -11.12 -3.21 39.39
C MET A 363 -10.45 -2.18 38.48
N ASN A 364 -10.64 -2.26 37.16
CA ASN A 364 -9.92 -1.48 36.14
C ASN A 364 -8.39 -1.52 36.34
N SER A 365 -7.84 -2.71 36.60
CA SER A 365 -6.40 -2.88 36.86
C SER A 365 -5.74 -3.80 35.84
N TRP A 366 -4.58 -3.39 35.33
CA TRP A 366 -3.77 -4.18 34.40
C TRP A 366 -2.71 -5.02 35.12
N LYS A 367 -2.53 -6.25 34.67
CA LYS A 367 -1.45 -7.14 35.10
C LYS A 367 -0.79 -7.79 33.87
N LEU A 368 0.54 -7.79 33.83
CA LEU A 368 1.30 -8.60 32.88
C LEU A 368 1.33 -10.04 33.41
N LEU A 369 0.89 -11.00 32.60
CA LEU A 369 0.99 -12.40 32.97
C LEU A 369 2.38 -12.95 32.65
N GLN A 370 2.92 -13.75 33.58
CA GLN A 370 4.10 -14.57 33.36
C GLN A 370 3.61 -15.96 32.99
N CYS A 371 3.54 -16.26 31.69
CA CYS A 371 3.24 -17.61 31.21
C CYS A 371 4.49 -18.48 31.36
N SER A 372 4.33 -19.65 31.97
CA SER A 372 5.44 -20.55 32.35
C SER A 372 6.29 -21.01 31.16
N ASP A 373 5.65 -21.15 30.00
CA ASP A 373 6.24 -21.74 28.79
C ASP A 373 6.26 -20.71 27.64
N ASN A 374 7.46 -20.42 27.11
CA ASN A 374 7.68 -19.52 25.97
C ASN A 374 7.22 -20.09 24.60
N LEU A 375 6.16 -20.92 24.60
CA LEU A 375 5.62 -21.60 23.41
C LEU A 375 5.00 -20.61 22.40
N PHE A 376 4.34 -19.55 22.88
CA PHE A 376 3.66 -18.60 22.01
C PHE A 376 4.63 -17.57 21.40
N LEU A 377 5.06 -17.82 20.16
CA LEU A 377 6.01 -16.93 19.46
C LEU A 377 5.44 -15.52 19.19
N PRO A 378 6.27 -14.46 19.23
CA PRO A 378 5.85 -13.07 18.97
C PRO A 378 5.16 -12.90 17.62
N ARG A 379 3.97 -12.30 17.61
CA ARG A 379 3.18 -12.17 16.39
C ARG A 379 2.14 -11.05 16.45
N HIS A 380 1.73 -10.59 15.28
CA HIS A 380 0.63 -9.65 15.12
C HIS A 380 -0.31 -10.05 13.98
N ARG A 381 -1.52 -9.50 13.96
CA ARG A 381 -2.58 -9.80 12.96
C ARG A 381 -2.93 -11.30 12.88
N HIS A 382 -2.74 -12.02 13.99
CA HIS A 382 -3.38 -13.29 14.26
C HIS A 382 -4.88 -13.04 14.55
N ALA A 383 -5.70 -14.09 14.50
CA ALA A 383 -7.07 -14.04 15.01
C ALA A 383 -7.18 -14.86 16.30
N ALA A 384 -8.20 -14.55 17.11
CA ALA A 384 -8.51 -15.28 18.31
C ALA A 384 -10.03 -15.51 18.42
N ALA A 385 -10.42 -16.60 19.08
CA ALA A 385 -11.81 -16.89 19.44
C ALA A 385 -11.85 -17.53 20.84
N ILE A 386 -12.97 -17.35 21.54
CA ILE A 386 -13.17 -17.85 22.90
C ILE A 386 -14.12 -19.05 22.85
N MET A 387 -13.76 -20.14 23.51
CA MET A 387 -14.66 -21.28 23.71
C MET A 387 -14.58 -21.72 25.18
N GLY A 388 -15.68 -21.59 25.92
CA GLY A 388 -15.66 -21.77 27.38
C GLY A 388 -14.74 -20.75 28.06
N SER A 389 -13.78 -21.22 28.85
CA SER A 389 -12.72 -20.41 29.45
C SER A 389 -11.55 -20.14 28.52
N ASP A 390 -11.46 -20.80 27.38
CA ASP A 390 -10.19 -20.97 26.68
C ASP A 390 -10.11 -20.06 25.44
N ILE A 391 -8.93 -19.47 25.23
CA ILE A 391 -8.67 -18.54 24.12
C ILE A 391 -7.84 -19.25 23.06
N TYR A 392 -8.45 -19.48 21.91
CA TYR A 392 -7.85 -20.14 20.75
C TYR A 392 -7.27 -19.10 19.80
N VAL A 393 -6.01 -19.23 19.41
CA VAL A 393 -5.27 -18.26 18.59
C VAL A 393 -4.65 -18.93 17.37
N PHE A 394 -4.96 -18.41 16.17
CA PHE A 394 -4.44 -18.96 14.91
C PHE A 394 -3.58 -17.95 14.13
N GLY A 395 -2.50 -18.47 13.53
CA GLY A 395 -1.73 -17.80 12.49
C GLY A 395 -1.13 -16.46 12.91
N GLY A 396 -1.27 -15.45 12.05
CA GLY A 396 -0.61 -14.14 12.18
C GLY A 396 0.73 -14.09 11.45
N LEU A 397 1.53 -13.04 11.72
CA LEU A 397 2.91 -12.95 11.23
C LEU A 397 3.84 -12.25 12.23
N ASP A 398 5.13 -12.51 12.08
CA ASP A 398 6.22 -11.65 12.54
C ASP A 398 6.84 -10.87 11.36
N ASN A 399 8.14 -10.53 11.41
CA ASN A 399 8.84 -9.85 10.32
C ASN A 399 9.25 -10.79 9.16
N ASP A 400 9.46 -12.07 9.44
CA ASP A 400 10.08 -13.05 8.53
C ASP A 400 9.12 -14.18 8.14
N THR A 401 8.10 -14.44 8.96
CA THR A 401 7.25 -15.64 8.93
C THR A 401 5.77 -15.29 9.02
N ILE A 402 4.96 -15.88 8.15
CA ILE A 402 3.49 -15.97 8.31
C ILE A 402 3.20 -17.34 8.92
N PHE A 403 2.47 -17.37 10.03
CA PHE A 403 2.20 -18.58 10.78
C PHE A 403 0.91 -19.29 10.33
N SER A 404 0.88 -20.61 10.52
CA SER A 404 -0.32 -21.46 10.51
C SER A 404 -0.52 -22.18 11.85
N SER A 405 0.38 -22.02 12.82
CA SER A 405 0.30 -22.64 14.15
C SER A 405 -1.00 -22.28 14.85
N PHE A 406 -1.60 -23.25 15.55
CA PHE A 406 -2.82 -23.08 16.32
C PHE A 406 -2.55 -23.34 17.80
N TYR A 407 -2.82 -22.35 18.64
CA TYR A 407 -2.62 -22.46 20.08
C TYR A 407 -3.95 -22.31 20.82
N VAL A 408 -4.04 -22.94 21.99
CA VAL A 408 -5.02 -22.61 23.02
C VAL A 408 -4.31 -22.08 24.26
N PHE A 409 -4.88 -21.04 24.85
CA PHE A 409 -4.50 -20.48 26.14
C PHE A 409 -5.62 -20.77 27.13
N ASP A 410 -5.32 -21.60 28.13
CA ASP A 410 -6.21 -21.89 29.25
C ASP A 410 -6.13 -20.72 30.25
N THR A 411 -7.23 -20.01 30.45
CA THR A 411 -7.27 -18.83 31.32
C THR A 411 -7.34 -19.15 32.81
N ASN A 412 -7.58 -20.41 33.19
CA ASN A 412 -7.57 -20.88 34.57
C ASN A 412 -6.15 -21.27 35.00
N THR A 413 -5.45 -22.05 34.16
CA THR A 413 -4.08 -22.48 34.45
C THR A 413 -3.02 -21.48 33.99
N LEU A 414 -3.35 -20.56 33.06
CA LEU A 414 -2.44 -19.58 32.44
C LEU A 414 -1.32 -20.20 31.57
N HIS A 415 -1.54 -21.40 31.06
CA HIS A 415 -0.60 -22.12 30.20
C HIS A 415 -1.02 -22.11 28.73
N TRP A 416 -0.01 -22.12 27.85
CA TRP A 416 -0.17 -22.26 26.41
C TRP A 416 -0.02 -23.72 25.99
N LYS A 417 -0.87 -24.18 25.08
CA LYS A 417 -0.77 -25.49 24.45
C LYS A 417 -0.90 -25.35 22.94
N GLU A 418 0.05 -25.90 22.20
CA GLU A 418 -0.10 -26.03 20.74
C GLU A 418 -1.07 -27.17 20.42
N ILE A 419 -2.03 -26.90 19.53
CA ILE A 419 -2.97 -27.89 19.04
C ILE A 419 -2.36 -28.54 17.80
N PRO A 420 -2.14 -29.87 17.81
CA PRO A 420 -1.50 -30.57 16.69
C PRO A 420 -2.34 -30.50 15.41
N VAL A 421 -1.65 -30.60 14.28
CA VAL A 421 -2.26 -30.57 12.95
C VAL A 421 -3.16 -31.79 12.73
N SER A 422 -4.46 -31.56 12.51
CA SER A 422 -5.43 -32.62 12.21
C SER A 422 -6.61 -32.10 11.38
N GLY A 423 -7.12 -32.93 10.46
CA GLY A 423 -8.18 -32.59 9.52
C GLY A 423 -7.73 -31.68 8.36
N ASP A 424 -8.68 -30.92 7.80
CA ASP A 424 -8.46 -29.94 6.72
C ASP A 424 -7.72 -28.69 7.25
N TRP A 425 -6.43 -28.83 7.55
CA TRP A 425 -5.67 -27.78 8.20
C TRP A 425 -5.55 -26.47 7.38
N PRO A 426 -5.90 -25.29 7.93
CA PRO A 426 -5.77 -24.03 7.21
C PRO A 426 -4.31 -23.66 6.93
N CYS A 427 -4.02 -23.22 5.69
CA CYS A 427 -2.68 -22.75 5.32
C CYS A 427 -2.26 -21.46 6.07
N VAL A 428 -0.95 -21.15 6.06
CA VAL A 428 -0.37 -19.95 6.69
C VAL A 428 -1.13 -18.69 6.31
N ARG A 429 -1.53 -17.88 7.31
CA ARG A 429 -2.36 -16.69 7.06
C ARG A 429 -2.32 -15.68 8.20
N HIS A 430 -2.45 -14.41 7.83
CA HIS A 430 -2.68 -13.30 8.75
C HIS A 430 -3.89 -12.47 8.30
N SER A 431 -4.39 -11.61 9.19
CA SER A 431 -5.53 -10.72 8.90
C SER A 431 -6.78 -11.47 8.39
N HIS A 432 -6.93 -12.72 8.82
CA HIS A 432 -8.19 -13.45 8.85
C HIS A 432 -8.94 -13.06 10.13
N ALA A 433 -10.17 -13.55 10.29
CA ALA A 433 -10.91 -13.42 11.54
C ALA A 433 -11.44 -14.79 11.99
N MET A 434 -11.72 -14.91 13.29
CA MET A 434 -12.23 -16.12 13.93
C MET A 434 -13.38 -15.77 14.88
N VAL A 435 -14.32 -16.70 15.05
CA VAL A 435 -15.46 -16.56 15.97
C VAL A 435 -15.94 -17.95 16.39
N ALA A 436 -16.40 -18.10 17.62
CA ALA A 436 -17.01 -19.33 18.10
C ALA A 436 -18.53 -19.32 17.88
N SER A 437 -19.10 -20.48 17.56
CA SER A 437 -20.54 -20.77 17.67
C SER A 437 -20.73 -22.20 18.14
N ASP A 438 -21.62 -22.41 19.10
CA ASP A 438 -21.94 -23.72 19.65
C ASP A 438 -20.68 -24.47 20.14
N SER A 439 -20.31 -25.58 19.50
CA SER A 439 -19.09 -26.36 19.80
C SER A 439 -17.95 -26.18 18.77
N GLN A 440 -18.09 -25.22 17.84
CA GLN A 440 -17.18 -25.01 16.72
C GLN A 440 -16.54 -23.61 16.74
N ILE A 441 -15.29 -23.53 16.27
CA ILE A 441 -14.60 -22.27 16.02
C ILE A 441 -14.48 -22.07 14.51
N PHE A 442 -15.13 -21.04 13.98
CA PHE A 442 -15.10 -20.71 12.57
C PHE A 442 -13.97 -19.74 12.24
N MET A 443 -13.39 -19.89 11.05
CA MET A 443 -12.36 -19.01 10.51
C MET A 443 -12.64 -18.71 9.05
N PHE A 444 -12.60 -17.43 8.67
CA PHE A 444 -12.79 -17.01 7.28
C PHE A 444 -11.59 -16.22 6.73
N GLY A 445 -11.22 -16.53 5.49
CA GLY A 445 -10.33 -15.72 4.65
C GLY A 445 -8.92 -15.45 5.23
N GLY A 446 -8.41 -14.24 4.99
CA GLY A 446 -7.05 -13.81 5.34
C GLY A 446 -6.13 -13.61 4.14
N TYR A 447 -4.83 -13.43 4.40
CA TYR A 447 -3.78 -13.30 3.39
C TYR A 447 -2.62 -14.24 3.72
N ASN A 448 -2.17 -15.03 2.74
CA ASN A 448 -1.13 -16.05 2.93
C ASN A 448 0.29 -15.62 2.52
N GLY A 449 0.50 -14.34 2.22
CA GLY A 449 1.76 -13.81 1.67
C GLY A 449 1.76 -13.64 0.15
N GLY A 450 0.88 -14.34 -0.57
CA GLY A 450 0.70 -14.19 -2.03
C GLY A 450 -0.67 -13.65 -2.43
N LYS A 451 -1.75 -14.24 -1.90
CA LYS A 451 -3.14 -13.92 -2.28
C LYS A 451 -4.07 -13.77 -1.08
N ALA A 452 -5.15 -13.03 -1.30
CA ALA A 452 -6.30 -13.03 -0.38
C ALA A 452 -7.01 -14.38 -0.45
N LEU A 453 -7.58 -14.80 0.68
CA LEU A 453 -8.24 -16.08 0.86
C LEU A 453 -9.74 -15.86 1.08
N GLY A 454 -10.56 -16.81 0.63
CA GLY A 454 -12.02 -16.81 0.77
C GLY A 454 -12.56 -18.19 1.15
N ASP A 455 -11.71 -18.99 1.78
CA ASP A 455 -12.08 -20.28 2.37
C ASP A 455 -12.65 -20.07 3.78
N LEU A 456 -13.62 -20.92 4.12
CA LEU A 456 -14.20 -21.04 5.45
C LEU A 456 -13.75 -22.38 6.05
N TYR A 457 -13.31 -22.37 7.30
CA TYR A 457 -13.08 -23.58 8.08
C TYR A 457 -13.86 -23.53 9.37
N SER A 458 -14.19 -24.71 9.91
CA SER A 458 -14.56 -24.90 11.30
C SER A 458 -13.52 -25.78 11.99
N PHE A 459 -13.31 -25.54 13.28
CA PHE A 459 -12.60 -26.44 14.17
C PHE A 459 -13.58 -27.01 15.19
N ASP A 460 -13.70 -28.34 15.21
CA ASP A 460 -14.49 -29.06 16.21
C ASP A 460 -13.63 -29.23 17.47
N VAL A 461 -13.99 -28.52 18.53
CA VAL A 461 -13.20 -28.47 19.78
C VAL A 461 -13.24 -29.82 20.52
N GLN A 462 -14.31 -30.62 20.36
CA GLN A 462 -14.43 -31.93 20.99
C GLN A 462 -13.59 -32.99 20.26
N LYS A 463 -13.56 -32.95 18.93
CA LYS A 463 -12.77 -33.88 18.10
C LYS A 463 -11.31 -33.46 17.93
N GLY A 464 -11.00 -32.18 18.11
CA GLY A 464 -9.68 -31.61 17.86
C GLY A 464 -9.30 -31.57 16.37
N GLN A 465 -10.26 -31.35 15.48
CA GLN A 465 -10.06 -31.45 14.03
C GLN A 465 -10.59 -30.23 13.27
N TRP A 466 -9.83 -29.78 12.26
CA TRP A 466 -10.30 -28.80 11.29
C TRP A 466 -11.11 -29.47 10.17
N THR A 467 -12.17 -28.79 9.74
CA THR A 467 -12.98 -29.15 8.57
C THR A 467 -13.05 -27.95 7.63
N LYS A 468 -12.85 -28.16 6.33
CA LYS A 468 -13.08 -27.11 5.33
C LYS A 468 -14.56 -27.11 4.96
N GLU A 469 -15.25 -26.05 5.38
CA GLU A 469 -16.70 -25.96 5.25
C GLU A 469 -17.12 -25.90 3.79
N ARG A 470 -18.10 -26.74 3.42
CA ARG A 470 -18.73 -26.73 2.10
C ARG A 470 -20.04 -25.96 2.19
N THR A 471 -20.02 -24.72 1.72
CA THR A 471 -21.17 -23.82 1.75
C THR A 471 -21.83 -23.68 0.38
N THR A 472 -23.14 -23.42 0.39
CA THR A 472 -23.97 -23.18 -0.79
C THR A 472 -24.30 -21.69 -0.94
N GLY A 473 -24.81 -21.30 -2.11
CA GLY A 473 -25.07 -19.88 -2.46
C GLY A 473 -23.82 -19.13 -2.94
N LYS A 474 -23.96 -17.81 -3.10
CA LYS A 474 -22.85 -16.91 -3.49
C LYS A 474 -21.86 -16.83 -2.33
N ASN A 475 -20.68 -17.45 -2.44
CA ASN A 475 -19.65 -17.32 -1.39
C ASN A 475 -19.11 -15.87 -1.32
N PRO A 476 -18.73 -15.35 -0.14
CA PRO A 476 -18.12 -14.03 -0.04
C PRO A 476 -16.77 -14.00 -0.74
N HIS A 477 -16.48 -12.92 -1.48
CA HIS A 477 -15.18 -12.78 -2.15
C HIS A 477 -14.01 -12.86 -1.18
N ALA A 478 -12.93 -13.50 -1.65
CA ALA A 478 -11.67 -13.67 -0.94
C ALA A 478 -11.10 -12.34 -0.43
N ARG A 479 -10.90 -12.24 0.89
CA ARG A 479 -10.61 -10.97 1.57
C ARG A 479 -9.81 -11.13 2.86
N PHE A 480 -9.13 -10.07 3.26
CA PHE A 480 -8.37 -9.96 4.51
C PHE A 480 -8.62 -8.61 5.18
N SER A 481 -8.32 -8.48 6.48
CA SER A 481 -8.66 -7.30 7.28
C SER A 481 -10.17 -7.00 7.35
N HIS A 482 -11.00 -8.03 7.21
CA HIS A 482 -12.44 -7.99 7.45
C HIS A 482 -12.72 -8.31 8.93
N SER A 483 -13.95 -8.10 9.39
CA SER A 483 -14.45 -8.65 10.65
C SER A 483 -15.45 -9.78 10.39
N ILE A 484 -15.57 -10.72 11.33
CA ILE A 484 -16.69 -11.67 11.38
C ILE A 484 -17.34 -11.63 12.76
N PHE A 485 -18.62 -12.02 12.81
CA PHE A 485 -19.42 -12.08 14.03
C PHE A 485 -20.42 -13.23 13.93
N VAL A 486 -21.00 -13.62 15.06
CA VAL A 486 -22.14 -14.56 15.12
C VAL A 486 -23.30 -13.86 15.81
N HIS A 487 -24.49 -13.95 15.23
CA HIS A 487 -25.73 -13.51 15.84
C HIS A 487 -26.80 -14.58 15.60
N LYS A 488 -27.31 -15.17 16.68
CA LYS A 488 -28.25 -16.30 16.66
C LYS A 488 -27.68 -17.43 15.78
N ASN A 489 -28.32 -17.75 14.65
CA ASN A 489 -27.93 -18.83 13.74
C ASN A 489 -27.04 -18.35 12.56
N TYR A 490 -26.64 -17.07 12.52
CA TYR A 490 -25.94 -16.49 11.37
C TYR A 490 -24.51 -16.09 11.71
N LEU A 491 -23.56 -16.52 10.88
CA LEU A 491 -22.19 -16.00 10.86
C LEU A 491 -22.09 -14.89 9.81
N GLY A 492 -21.80 -13.66 10.23
CA GLY A 492 -21.65 -12.51 9.37
C GLY A 492 -20.20 -12.21 9.00
N VAL A 493 -19.97 -11.71 7.79
CA VAL A 493 -18.67 -11.22 7.28
C VAL A 493 -18.83 -9.79 6.77
N LEU A 494 -18.05 -8.85 7.33
CA LEU A 494 -18.14 -7.42 7.01
C LEU A 494 -16.78 -6.81 6.62
N GLY A 495 -16.78 -5.98 5.58
CA GLY A 495 -15.65 -5.14 5.19
C GLY A 495 -14.42 -5.89 4.67
N GLY A 496 -13.24 -5.28 4.87
CA GLY A 496 -11.94 -5.83 4.45
C GLY A 496 -11.49 -5.48 3.02
N CYS A 497 -10.36 -6.06 2.61
CA CYS A 497 -9.69 -5.83 1.34
C CYS A 497 -9.63 -7.11 0.49
N PRO A 498 -9.75 -7.04 -0.84
CA PRO A 498 -9.78 -5.84 -1.68
C PRO A 498 -11.11 -5.08 -1.61
N VAL A 499 -11.04 -3.75 -1.63
CA VAL A 499 -12.24 -2.89 -1.70
C VAL A 499 -12.66 -2.79 -3.17
N ARG A 500 -13.85 -3.30 -3.48
CA ARG A 500 -14.53 -3.25 -4.79
C ARG A 500 -16.03 -3.01 -4.55
N GLN A 501 -16.77 -2.57 -5.55
CA GLN A 501 -18.22 -2.26 -5.48
C GLN A 501 -19.12 -3.42 -4.97
N HIS A 502 -18.62 -4.66 -4.93
CA HIS A 502 -19.32 -5.85 -4.42
C HIS A 502 -18.80 -6.33 -3.04
N CYS A 503 -17.93 -5.55 -2.39
CA CYS A 503 -17.37 -5.87 -1.06
C CYS A 503 -18.02 -5.07 0.07
N GLU A 504 -18.98 -4.24 -0.30
CA GLU A 504 -19.79 -3.35 0.54
C GLU A 504 -21.08 -4.06 1.03
N GLU A 505 -21.33 -5.27 0.53
CA GLU A 505 -22.36 -6.23 0.97
C GLU A 505 -22.01 -6.84 2.35
N LEU A 506 -23.00 -7.00 3.23
CA LEU A 506 -22.92 -7.84 4.43
C LEU A 506 -23.26 -9.29 4.03
N ALA A 507 -22.29 -10.19 4.10
CA ALA A 507 -22.51 -11.61 3.82
C ALA A 507 -22.88 -12.36 5.11
N LEU A 508 -23.95 -13.15 5.08
CA LEU A 508 -24.50 -13.90 6.21
C LEU A 508 -24.59 -15.38 5.86
N LEU A 509 -23.87 -16.23 6.58
CA LEU A 509 -23.99 -17.69 6.48
C LEU A 509 -25.01 -18.19 7.49
N ASP A 510 -26.06 -18.85 7.03
CA ASP A 510 -26.90 -19.67 7.91
C ASP A 510 -26.08 -20.90 8.35
N LEU A 511 -25.83 -21.03 9.66
CA LEU A 511 -24.97 -22.09 10.20
C LEU A 511 -25.64 -23.47 10.16
N LYS A 512 -26.97 -23.57 10.13
CA LYS A 512 -27.71 -24.84 9.98
C LYS A 512 -27.80 -25.28 8.53
N LEU A 513 -28.16 -24.36 7.63
CA LEU A 513 -28.34 -24.66 6.20
C LEU A 513 -27.03 -24.63 5.40
N ARG A 514 -25.94 -24.11 6.01
CA ARG A 514 -24.65 -23.83 5.35
C ARG A 514 -24.83 -23.02 4.04
N LEU A 515 -25.77 -22.06 4.06
CA LEU A 515 -26.17 -21.24 2.91
C LEU A 515 -25.80 -19.77 3.11
N TRP A 516 -25.08 -19.18 2.16
CA TRP A 516 -24.77 -17.75 2.16
C TRP A 516 -25.91 -16.91 1.57
N LYS A 517 -26.31 -15.89 2.32
CA LYS A 517 -27.17 -14.77 1.94
C LYS A 517 -26.32 -13.49 1.90
N HIS A 518 -26.67 -12.51 1.07
CA HIS A 518 -26.01 -11.19 1.03
C HIS A 518 -27.05 -10.12 1.23
N VAL A 519 -26.72 -9.11 2.04
CA VAL A 519 -27.59 -7.99 2.34
C VAL A 519 -26.87 -6.68 2.02
N THR A 520 -27.54 -5.82 1.26
CA THR A 520 -27.06 -4.47 0.95
C THR A 520 -27.28 -3.56 2.15
N LEU A 521 -26.31 -2.68 2.41
CA LEU A 521 -26.38 -1.70 3.49
C LEU A 521 -26.63 -0.30 2.91
N ASN A 522 -27.72 0.37 3.30
CA ASN A 522 -28.22 1.57 2.58
C ASN A 522 -27.45 2.89 2.87
N SER A 523 -26.13 2.86 2.98
CA SER A 523 -25.27 4.06 3.13
C SER A 523 -23.85 3.88 2.53
N ILE A 524 -23.75 3.01 1.52
CA ILE A 524 -22.48 2.60 0.92
C ILE A 524 -21.80 3.72 0.12
N GLY A 525 -20.48 3.85 0.30
CA GLY A 525 -19.60 4.77 -0.46
C GLY A 525 -18.76 5.72 0.41
N LYS A 526 -19.16 6.00 1.66
CA LYS A 526 -18.37 6.81 2.59
C LYS A 526 -17.39 5.99 3.43
N ASP A 527 -17.74 4.78 3.86
CA ASP A 527 -16.93 3.99 4.79
C ASP A 527 -16.24 2.80 4.15
N LEU A 528 -15.09 2.40 4.73
CA LEU A 528 -14.26 1.31 4.24
C LEU A 528 -14.39 0.04 5.07
N PHE A 529 -14.62 0.17 6.39
CA PHE A 529 -14.64 -0.95 7.36
C PHE A 529 -13.47 -1.94 7.22
N VAL A 530 -12.31 -1.47 6.74
CA VAL A 530 -11.06 -2.22 6.63
C VAL A 530 -10.36 -2.18 7.99
N ARG A 531 -10.13 -3.32 8.65
CA ARG A 531 -9.57 -3.39 10.02
C ARG A 531 -10.41 -2.65 11.07
N SER A 532 -11.72 -2.55 10.86
CA SER A 532 -12.68 -2.28 11.93
C SER A 532 -12.72 -3.47 12.91
N THR A 533 -13.45 -3.31 14.00
CA THR A 533 -13.92 -4.43 14.82
C THR A 533 -15.44 -4.44 14.85
N THR A 534 -16.05 -5.61 15.03
CA THR A 534 -17.50 -5.78 15.13
C THR A 534 -17.88 -6.54 16.39
N ASN A 535 -18.80 -6.01 17.19
CA ASN A 535 -19.32 -6.64 18.40
C ASN A 535 -20.85 -6.66 18.35
N VAL A 536 -21.47 -7.79 18.69
CA VAL A 536 -22.94 -7.92 18.77
C VAL A 536 -23.37 -7.58 20.20
N VAL A 537 -24.18 -6.54 20.36
CA VAL A 537 -24.67 -6.05 21.66
C VAL A 537 -26.20 -6.09 21.66
N GLY A 538 -26.77 -7.11 22.28
CA GLY A 538 -28.17 -7.46 22.06
C GLY A 538 -28.39 -7.88 20.60
N ASP A 539 -29.21 -7.12 19.88
CA ASP A 539 -29.48 -7.33 18.46
C ASP A 539 -28.81 -6.28 17.55
N ASP A 540 -28.01 -5.36 18.11
CA ASP A 540 -27.25 -4.38 17.32
C ASP A 540 -25.81 -4.87 17.06
N LEU A 541 -25.38 -4.81 15.80
CA LEU A 541 -23.99 -5.00 15.40
C LEU A 541 -23.25 -3.66 15.51
N VAL A 542 -22.44 -3.51 16.55
CA VAL A 542 -21.60 -2.32 16.79
C VAL A 542 -20.29 -2.46 16.02
N ILE A 543 -20.04 -1.53 15.10
CA ILE A 543 -18.85 -1.45 14.25
C ILE A 543 -17.98 -0.29 14.73
N VAL A 544 -16.74 -0.57 15.12
CA VAL A 544 -15.81 0.46 15.62
C VAL A 544 -14.62 0.61 14.66
N GLY A 545 -14.36 1.86 14.27
CA GLY A 545 -13.19 2.29 13.52
C GLY A 545 -12.96 1.56 12.19
N GLY A 546 -11.69 1.28 11.90
CA GLY A 546 -11.23 0.82 10.59
C GLY A 546 -10.81 1.97 9.67
N GLY A 547 -10.40 1.63 8.44
CA GLY A 547 -9.94 2.59 7.43
C GLY A 547 -8.72 2.12 6.63
N ALA A 548 -8.21 3.02 5.77
CA ALA A 548 -6.99 2.79 4.99
C ALA A 548 -6.10 4.04 4.91
N SER A 549 -4.78 3.82 4.80
CA SER A 549 -3.82 4.86 4.41
C SER A 549 -3.49 4.71 2.93
N CYS A 550 -3.80 5.74 2.14
CA CYS A 550 -3.39 5.86 0.74
C CYS A 550 -2.33 6.95 0.61
N TYR A 551 -1.30 6.71 -0.20
CA TYR A 551 -0.24 7.71 -0.45
C TYR A 551 -0.78 8.97 -1.15
N ALA A 552 -1.85 8.85 -1.95
CA ALA A 552 -2.44 9.95 -2.71
C ALA A 552 -3.46 10.80 -1.93
N PHE A 553 -4.17 10.21 -0.96
CA PHE A 553 -5.31 10.86 -0.27
C PHE A 553 -5.15 10.93 1.26
N GLY A 554 -4.02 10.46 1.80
CA GLY A 554 -3.77 10.41 3.24
C GLY A 554 -4.43 9.22 3.92
N THR A 555 -4.66 9.35 5.22
CA THR A 555 -5.34 8.34 6.04
C THR A 555 -6.83 8.69 6.14
N LYS A 556 -7.67 7.74 5.73
CA LYS A 556 -9.12 7.78 5.92
C LYS A 556 -9.50 6.72 6.96
N PHE A 557 -10.19 7.14 8.02
CA PHE A 557 -10.82 6.24 8.98
C PHE A 557 -12.28 6.00 8.60
N SER A 558 -12.86 4.95 9.18
CA SER A 558 -14.30 4.76 9.20
C SER A 558 -14.91 5.31 10.48
N GLU A 559 -16.10 5.90 10.34
CA GLU A 559 -16.89 6.37 11.48
C GLU A 559 -17.48 5.18 12.24
N PRO A 560 -17.66 5.29 13.57
CA PRO A 560 -18.30 4.25 14.35
C PRO A 560 -19.78 4.17 13.95
N ALA A 561 -20.29 2.96 13.78
CA ALA A 561 -21.65 2.73 13.26
C ALA A 561 -22.30 1.50 13.89
N LYS A 562 -23.64 1.44 13.85
CA LYS A 562 -24.41 0.25 14.23
C LYS A 562 -25.43 -0.16 13.17
N VAL A 563 -25.64 -1.47 13.06
CA VAL A 563 -26.64 -2.09 12.19
C VAL A 563 -27.55 -2.96 13.05
N ASN A 564 -28.87 -2.73 13.00
CA ASN A 564 -29.81 -3.56 13.74
C ASN A 564 -30.05 -4.89 13.00
N LEU A 565 -29.82 -6.01 13.69
CA LEU A 565 -29.89 -7.34 13.10
C LEU A 565 -31.29 -7.97 13.18
N LEU A 566 -32.28 -7.39 13.88
CA LEU A 566 -33.62 -8.00 14.04
C LEU A 566 -34.32 -8.27 12.71
N HIS A 567 -34.16 -7.36 11.74
CA HIS A 567 -34.74 -7.50 10.41
C HIS A 567 -34.26 -8.75 9.64
N ILE A 568 -33.13 -9.36 10.03
CA ILE A 568 -32.62 -10.61 9.45
C ILE A 568 -33.44 -11.83 9.92
N ILE A 569 -34.07 -11.77 11.10
CA ILE A 569 -34.82 -12.90 11.68
C ILE A 569 -36.22 -13.03 11.07
N HIS A 570 -36.90 -11.91 10.81
CA HIS A 570 -38.30 -11.91 10.35
C HIS A 570 -38.54 -12.47 8.93
N SER A 571 -37.49 -12.87 8.20
CA SER A 571 -37.62 -13.46 6.87
C SER A 571 -37.93 -14.97 6.85
N HIS A 572 -38.17 -15.64 7.99
CA HIS A 572 -38.29 -17.11 8.03
C HIS A 572 -39.43 -17.74 8.85
N ASP A 573 -40.16 -17.01 9.70
CA ASP A 573 -41.15 -17.63 10.60
C ASP A 573 -42.61 -17.69 10.08
N GLU A 574 -42.96 -16.98 9.00
CA GLU A 574 -44.28 -17.11 8.38
C GLU A 574 -44.31 -18.14 7.24
N HIS A 575 -44.28 -19.44 7.57
CA HIS A 575 -45.10 -20.47 6.89
C HIS A 575 -44.94 -21.87 7.54
N MET A 576 -45.84 -22.26 8.44
CA MET A 576 -46.35 -23.64 8.56
C MET A 576 -47.61 -23.76 9.47
N SER A 577 -48.66 -24.39 8.94
CA SER A 577 -49.76 -25.07 9.67
C SER A 577 -50.94 -24.31 10.34
N ILE A 578 -51.97 -24.02 9.53
CA ILE A 578 -53.37 -24.52 9.66
C ILE A 578 -54.24 -24.14 10.91
N LYS A 579 -55.35 -23.43 10.61
CA LYS A 579 -56.71 -23.42 11.23
C LYS A 579 -56.86 -23.43 12.77
N ASN A 580 -57.42 -22.35 13.34
CA ASN A 580 -58.84 -22.31 13.80
C ASN A 580 -59.25 -20.95 14.42
N GLN A 581 -60.55 -20.64 14.32
CA GLN A 581 -61.39 -19.85 15.26
C GLN A 581 -60.85 -18.46 15.75
N SER A 582 -61.30 -17.30 15.22
CA SER A 582 -62.64 -16.65 15.35
C SER A 582 -62.85 -15.82 16.63
N LYS A 583 -63.45 -14.61 16.46
CA LYS A 583 -63.99 -13.69 17.50
C LYS A 583 -62.90 -12.95 18.33
N HIS A 584 -63.07 -11.70 18.78
CA HIS A 584 -64.07 -10.63 18.56
C HIS A 584 -63.53 -9.34 19.26
N VAL A 585 -63.95 -8.13 18.82
CA VAL A 585 -64.37 -6.97 19.69
C VAL A 585 -63.32 -6.34 20.64
N ILE A 586 -63.22 -5.01 20.85
CA ILE A 586 -63.77 -3.78 20.22
C ILE A 586 -63.14 -2.56 20.96
N ASN A 587 -63.03 -1.39 20.30
CA ASN A 587 -63.07 -0.02 20.92
C ASN A 587 -61.98 0.40 21.97
N GLN A 588 -61.73 1.70 22.27
CA GLN A 588 -62.10 2.99 21.65
C GLN A 588 -61.16 4.11 22.16
N ASP A 589 -61.04 5.18 21.36
CA ASP A 589 -61.09 6.63 21.66
C ASP A 589 -60.25 7.30 22.77
N GLU A 590 -59.66 8.46 22.37
CA GLU A 590 -59.68 9.81 22.99
C GLU A 590 -59.31 10.00 24.50
N GLY A 591 -58.77 11.14 24.97
CA GLY A 591 -58.33 12.37 24.31
C GLY A 591 -58.24 13.57 25.27
N THR A 592 -57.08 14.27 25.29
CA THR A 592 -56.86 15.71 25.59
C THR A 592 -57.14 16.40 26.96
N ILE A 593 -56.11 17.15 27.42
CA ILE A 593 -56.09 18.45 28.16
C ILE A 593 -56.39 18.50 29.69
N GLY A 594 -55.54 19.20 30.47
CA GLY A 594 -56.00 19.93 31.69
C GLY A 594 -55.04 20.27 32.87
N ASN A 595 -54.15 21.25 32.72
CA ASN A 595 -53.73 22.33 33.66
C ASN A 595 -53.60 22.20 35.23
N ASN A 596 -52.63 22.99 35.78
CA ASN A 596 -52.62 23.72 37.09
C ASN A 596 -52.33 22.93 38.42
N ILE A 597 -51.79 23.45 39.54
CA ILE A 597 -51.15 24.74 39.97
C ILE A 597 -50.43 24.57 41.37
N GLU A 598 -49.33 25.31 41.65
CA GLU A 598 -48.77 25.76 42.99
C GLU A 598 -48.40 24.73 44.13
N ASN A 599 -47.65 25.02 45.23
CA ASN A 599 -47.08 26.27 45.81
C ASN A 599 -45.87 26.07 46.80
N SER A 600 -44.99 27.10 46.93
CA SER A 600 -44.17 27.54 48.12
C SER A 600 -43.18 26.57 48.85
N CYS A 601 -42.17 26.97 49.66
CA CYS A 601 -41.84 28.26 50.32
C CYS A 601 -40.30 28.42 50.67
N GLN A 602 -39.84 29.65 50.99
CA GLN A 602 -38.50 30.00 51.57
C GLN A 602 -38.58 30.31 53.10
N PRO A 603 -37.47 30.55 53.84
CA PRO A 603 -36.84 31.90 54.06
C PRO A 603 -35.27 31.92 53.94
N GLN A 604 -34.52 32.99 53.57
CA GLN A 604 -34.22 34.35 54.16
C GLN A 604 -33.20 34.34 55.35
N LEU A 605 -32.31 35.33 55.64
CA LEU A 605 -32.01 36.71 55.13
C LEU A 605 -30.65 37.30 55.64
N GLU A 606 -30.31 38.55 55.19
CA GLU A 606 -29.33 39.59 55.69
C GLU A 606 -27.81 39.49 55.29
N LEU A 607 -26.98 40.55 55.12
CA LEU A 607 -27.13 42.00 54.77
C LEU A 607 -25.79 42.64 54.19
N GLY A 608 -25.49 43.95 54.39
CA GLY A 608 -24.29 44.74 53.92
C GLY A 608 -23.70 45.67 55.02
N PRO A 609 -23.15 46.92 54.80
CA PRO A 609 -23.03 47.73 53.54
C PRO A 609 -21.79 48.72 53.36
N ASN A 610 -21.75 49.46 52.23
CA ASN A 610 -21.25 50.85 51.90
C ASN A 610 -19.77 51.39 52.03
N VAL A 611 -19.34 52.26 51.07
CA VAL A 611 -18.93 53.73 51.20
C VAL A 611 -17.95 54.29 50.09
N PHE A 612 -18.41 55.31 49.31
CA PHE A 612 -17.85 56.57 48.71
C PHE A 612 -16.46 56.83 47.99
N GLU A 613 -16.52 57.74 46.96
CA GLU A 613 -15.61 58.86 46.50
C GLU A 613 -14.09 58.66 46.10
N ASP A 614 -13.37 59.50 45.32
CA ASP A 614 -13.62 60.45 44.16
C ASP A 614 -12.24 60.94 43.54
N GLU A 615 -12.25 61.88 42.58
CA GLU A 615 -11.20 62.86 42.16
C GLU A 615 -9.91 62.48 41.34
N SER A 616 -10.03 62.64 40.01
CA SER A 616 -9.38 63.61 39.08
C SER A 616 -7.92 64.19 39.18
N LEU A 617 -7.32 64.43 37.98
CA LEU A 617 -6.41 65.53 37.51
C LEU A 617 -4.84 65.49 37.60
N CYS A 618 -4.23 65.42 36.40
CA CYS A 618 -3.24 66.36 35.78
C CYS A 618 -1.68 66.29 35.87
N PHE A 619 -1.10 66.27 34.65
CA PHE A 619 0.01 67.09 34.08
C PHE A 619 1.50 66.66 33.97
N ASN A 620 1.96 66.75 32.70
CA ASN A 620 3.24 67.20 32.11
C ASN A 620 4.49 66.30 31.94
N ASP A 621 4.81 66.10 30.65
CA ASP A 621 6.07 66.34 29.94
C ASP A 621 7.42 65.85 30.50
N ASN A 622 8.12 65.05 29.67
CA ASN A 622 9.28 65.56 28.93
C ASN A 622 9.71 64.59 27.81
N LEU A 623 10.11 65.16 26.66
CA LEU A 623 10.81 64.47 25.58
C LEU A 623 12.24 65.04 25.49
N PRO A 624 13.24 64.23 25.14
CA PRO A 624 14.25 64.74 24.22
C PRO A 624 14.53 63.76 23.07
N CYS A 625 14.75 64.34 21.90
CA CYS A 625 15.15 63.63 20.69
C CYS A 625 16.68 63.64 20.51
N LEU A 626 17.25 62.54 20.03
CA LEU A 626 18.60 62.46 19.48
C LEU A 626 18.61 61.40 18.37
N ASN A 627 19.14 61.77 17.21
CA ASN A 627 19.38 60.84 16.10
C ASN A 627 20.68 60.07 16.36
N ASP A 628 20.71 58.76 16.06
CA ASP A 628 21.88 58.23 15.36
C ASP A 628 21.57 56.98 14.53
N GLN A 629 22.37 56.74 13.50
CA GLN A 629 22.18 55.63 12.56
C GLN A 629 22.70 54.31 13.14
N SER A 630 21.79 53.42 13.54
CA SER A 630 22.12 52.05 13.94
C SER A 630 21.33 51.01 13.16
N GLN A 631 21.98 49.88 12.86
CA GLN A 631 21.49 48.79 12.02
C GLN A 631 20.05 48.37 12.40
N MET A 632 19.16 48.23 11.41
CA MET A 632 17.84 47.64 11.67
C MET A 632 17.98 46.16 12.01
N ILE A 633 18.05 45.87 13.31
CA ILE A 633 17.87 44.54 13.86
C ILE A 633 16.47 44.07 13.43
N ALA A 634 16.41 42.94 12.72
CA ALA A 634 15.12 42.33 12.38
C ALA A 634 14.44 41.85 13.67
N LEU A 635 13.47 42.63 14.16
CA LEU A 635 12.67 42.29 15.33
C LEU A 635 11.83 41.05 14.99
N HIS A 636 12.16 39.93 15.62
CA HIS A 636 11.43 38.69 15.47
C HIS A 636 10.27 38.66 16.48
N TYR A 637 9.11 38.14 16.07
CA TYR A 637 7.91 38.10 16.91
C TYR A 637 7.43 36.67 17.14
N ILE A 638 6.77 36.48 18.28
CA ILE A 638 6.09 35.25 18.71
C ILE A 638 4.67 35.55 19.17
N LEU A 639 3.71 34.71 18.80
CA LEU A 639 2.37 34.69 19.39
C LEU A 639 2.33 33.71 20.57
N GLN A 640 2.11 34.22 21.78
CA GLN A 640 1.89 33.45 22.99
C GLN A 640 0.41 33.08 23.13
N LEU A 641 0.14 31.79 23.35
CA LEU A 641 -1.20 31.22 23.53
C LEU A 641 -1.22 30.23 24.70
N LYS A 642 -2.34 30.17 25.45
CA LYS A 642 -2.55 29.14 26.48
C LYS A 642 -2.50 27.74 25.86
N LYS A 643 -1.85 26.78 26.52
CA LYS A 643 -1.59 25.42 25.99
C LYS A 643 -2.85 24.70 25.47
N LYS A 644 -4.02 24.93 26.07
CA LYS A 644 -5.32 24.40 25.60
C LYS A 644 -5.73 24.88 24.19
N TYR A 645 -5.38 26.11 23.81
CA TYR A 645 -5.71 26.70 22.50
C TYR A 645 -4.57 26.62 21.49
N ALA A 646 -3.39 26.18 21.91
CA ALA A 646 -2.16 26.18 21.12
C ALA A 646 -2.26 25.37 19.82
N LYS A 647 -3.06 24.28 19.77
CA LYS A 647 -3.28 23.51 18.53
C LYS A 647 -4.06 24.34 17.50
N LEU A 648 -5.23 24.84 17.88
CA LEU A 648 -6.11 25.60 16.99
C LEU A 648 -5.47 26.92 16.54
N GLY A 649 -4.85 27.67 17.45
CA GLY A 649 -4.13 28.90 17.08
C GLY A 649 -2.96 28.65 16.13
N LYS A 650 -2.23 27.54 16.29
CA LYS A 650 -1.20 27.12 15.33
C LYS A 650 -1.78 26.76 13.96
N ASP A 651 -2.90 26.06 13.92
CA ASP A 651 -3.54 25.64 12.68
C ASP A 651 -4.13 26.87 11.93
N ILE A 652 -4.67 27.86 12.66
CA ILE A 652 -5.04 29.19 12.13
C ILE A 652 -3.81 29.92 11.57
N LEU A 653 -2.75 30.10 12.37
CA LEU A 653 -1.50 30.75 11.93
C LEU A 653 -0.90 30.06 10.69
N LYS A 654 -1.04 28.74 10.59
CA LYS A 654 -0.56 27.96 9.44
C LYS A 654 -1.46 28.11 8.21
N LYS A 655 -2.80 28.17 8.36
CA LYS A 655 -3.74 28.40 7.24
C LYS A 655 -3.43 29.70 6.51
N PHE A 656 -3.34 30.80 7.27
CA PHE A 656 -3.16 32.14 6.71
C PHE A 656 -1.68 32.50 6.44
N GLY A 657 -0.76 31.55 6.60
CA GLY A 657 0.68 31.76 6.33
C GLY A 657 1.41 32.61 7.39
N TRP A 658 0.73 33.03 8.46
CA TRP A 658 1.26 33.83 9.55
C TRP A 658 2.31 33.11 10.41
N LEU A 659 2.32 31.78 10.44
CA LEU A 659 3.33 30.98 11.15
C LEU A 659 4.68 30.98 10.41
N ASP A 660 5.76 31.24 11.14
CA ASP A 660 7.12 31.01 10.66
C ASP A 660 7.50 29.54 10.84
N LEU A 661 7.86 28.87 9.74
CA LEU A 661 8.21 27.45 9.70
C LEU A 661 9.71 27.18 9.81
N GLY A 662 10.56 28.21 9.74
CA GLY A 662 12.02 28.10 9.92
C GLY A 662 12.44 27.98 11.38
N ARG A 663 11.74 28.71 12.26
CA ARG A 663 11.95 28.72 13.72
C ARG A 663 11.15 27.63 14.44
N LYS A 664 11.61 27.22 15.62
CA LYS A 664 10.89 26.30 16.53
C LYS A 664 9.88 27.07 17.39
N ALA A 665 8.67 26.55 17.47
CA ALA A 665 7.75 26.89 18.57
C ALA A 665 8.26 26.25 19.88
N HIS A 666 8.17 26.99 20.97
CA HIS A 666 8.68 26.59 22.30
C HIS A 666 7.60 26.82 23.38
N SER A 667 7.74 26.13 24.52
CA SER A 667 6.90 26.34 25.70
C SER A 667 7.57 27.27 26.69
N GLU A 668 6.77 28.07 27.40
CA GLU A 668 7.21 28.83 28.57
C GLU A 668 7.55 27.87 29.73
N GLU A 669 8.45 28.26 30.65
CA GLU A 669 8.71 27.49 31.88
C GLU A 669 7.42 27.32 32.69
N GLY A 670 7.17 26.10 33.18
CA GLY A 670 5.87 25.70 33.75
C GLY A 670 4.82 25.23 32.72
N GLY A 671 5.06 25.43 31.41
CA GLY A 671 4.28 24.80 30.33
C GLY A 671 2.83 25.28 30.18
N VAL A 672 2.46 26.41 30.80
CA VAL A 672 1.11 27.01 30.75
C VAL A 672 0.82 27.61 29.37
N HIS A 673 1.83 28.22 28.75
CA HIS A 673 1.75 28.84 27.43
C HIS A 673 2.69 28.20 26.41
N ILE A 674 2.26 28.23 25.14
CA ILE A 674 3.06 27.88 23.97
C ILE A 674 3.27 29.14 23.14
N ARG A 675 4.52 29.36 22.72
CA ARG A 675 4.95 30.52 21.92
C ARG A 675 5.21 30.06 20.49
N PHE A 676 4.54 30.68 19.53
CA PHE A 676 4.63 30.36 18.12
C PHE A 676 5.38 31.46 17.37
N PRO A 677 6.51 31.17 16.68
CA PRO A 677 7.18 32.16 15.87
C PRO A 677 6.27 32.60 14.72
N VAL A 678 6.05 33.90 14.58
CA VAL A 678 5.16 34.48 13.57
C VAL A 678 5.92 35.39 12.61
N ARG A 679 5.34 35.60 11.42
CA ARG A 679 5.84 36.54 10.42
C ARG A 679 5.53 37.99 10.82
N GLN A 680 6.38 38.91 10.41
CA GLN A 680 6.25 40.34 10.70
C GLN A 680 4.98 40.96 10.06
N GLU A 681 4.52 40.42 8.93
CA GLU A 681 3.23 40.76 8.29
C GLU A 681 2.03 40.58 9.24
N PHE A 682 2.04 39.53 10.07
CA PHE A 682 0.97 39.25 11.02
C PHE A 682 0.99 40.19 12.23
N PHE A 683 2.18 40.63 12.67
CA PHE A 683 2.33 41.57 13.78
C PHE A 683 1.61 42.90 13.49
N ALA A 684 1.83 43.50 12.32
CA ALA A 684 1.20 44.76 11.93
C ALA A 684 -0.34 44.66 12.01
N VAL A 685 -0.90 43.62 11.38
CA VAL A 685 -2.34 43.36 11.29
C VAL A 685 -2.99 43.11 12.66
N PHE A 686 -2.35 42.29 13.50
CA PHE A 686 -2.86 41.96 14.84
C PHE A 686 -2.83 43.18 15.79
N CYS A 687 -1.81 44.03 15.67
CA CYS A 687 -1.70 45.26 16.45
C CYS A 687 -2.65 46.39 15.98
N GLU A 688 -3.00 46.43 14.70
CA GLU A 688 -3.99 47.37 14.15
C GLU A 688 -5.41 47.02 14.60
N ARG A 689 -5.78 45.73 14.59
CA ARG A 689 -7.04 45.22 15.14
C ARG A 689 -7.21 45.54 16.63
N ASN A 690 -6.12 45.41 17.42
CA ASN A 690 -6.09 45.75 18.84
C ASN A 690 -6.30 47.25 19.14
N ARG A 691 -5.96 48.15 18.22
CA ARG A 691 -6.26 49.60 18.38
C ARG A 691 -7.74 49.88 18.15
N HIS A 692 -8.30 49.38 17.04
CA HIS A 692 -9.73 49.54 16.76
C HIS A 692 -10.66 48.96 17.84
N LEU A 693 -10.26 47.87 18.51
CA LEU A 693 -11.02 47.32 19.65
C LEU A 693 -10.96 48.19 20.91
N ARG A 694 -9.90 48.99 21.10
CA ARG A 694 -9.81 49.98 22.18
C ARG A 694 -10.59 51.24 21.84
N ASP A 695 -10.48 51.73 20.61
CA ASP A 695 -11.21 52.93 20.18
C ASP A 695 -12.74 52.72 20.18
N ALA A 696 -13.20 51.50 19.87
CA ALA A 696 -14.62 51.12 19.97
C ALA A 696 -15.16 51.12 21.41
N SER A 697 -14.31 51.02 22.44
CA SER A 697 -14.74 50.98 23.84
C SER A 697 -15.13 52.35 24.45
N ASN A 698 -14.97 53.44 23.68
CA ASN A 698 -15.39 54.79 24.09
C ASN A 698 -16.77 55.23 23.57
N GLY A 699 -17.49 54.38 22.80
CA GLY A 699 -18.83 54.67 22.28
C GLY A 699 -19.94 53.91 23.01
N LYS A 700 -20.74 54.62 23.84
CA LYS A 700 -21.86 54.00 24.57
C LYS A 700 -22.95 53.44 23.65
N ASN A 701 -23.06 52.12 23.59
CA ASN A 701 -24.32 51.35 23.58
C ASN A 701 -24.01 49.86 23.65
N GLU A 702 -23.97 49.30 24.86
CA GLU A 702 -23.80 47.86 25.06
C GLU A 702 -25.09 47.11 24.72
N VAL A 703 -25.13 46.50 23.54
CA VAL A 703 -25.97 45.32 23.30
C VAL A 703 -25.18 44.11 23.82
N PRO A 704 -25.72 43.30 24.76
CA PRO A 704 -25.01 42.11 25.22
C PRO A 704 -24.81 41.13 24.08
N PHE A 705 -23.56 40.86 23.70
CA PHE A 705 -23.27 39.78 22.73
C PHE A 705 -23.70 38.45 23.33
N SER A 706 -24.76 37.88 22.74
CA SER A 706 -25.49 36.78 23.35
C SER A 706 -24.86 35.41 23.08
N LYS A 707 -24.67 34.68 24.19
CA LYS A 707 -24.24 33.27 24.32
C LYS A 707 -22.74 32.97 24.05
N PRO A 708 -22.11 32.10 24.87
CA PRO A 708 -20.82 31.53 24.53
C PRO A 708 -20.98 30.62 23.31
N LEU A 709 -20.17 30.85 22.28
CA LEU A 709 -20.14 30.03 21.07
C LEU A 709 -19.82 28.57 21.44
N LYS A 710 -20.72 27.66 21.07
CA LYS A 710 -20.52 26.22 21.27
C LYS A 710 -19.31 25.74 20.46
N GLN A 711 -18.67 24.70 20.98
CA GLN A 711 -17.39 24.19 20.49
C GLN A 711 -17.57 23.27 19.26
N ASP A 712 -18.53 23.60 18.41
CA ASP A 712 -18.86 22.86 17.19
C ASP A 712 -17.80 23.13 16.11
N GLU A 713 -17.65 22.18 15.17
CA GLU A 713 -16.51 22.13 14.26
C GLU A 713 -16.48 23.30 13.27
N TYR A 714 -15.69 24.33 13.57
CA TYR A 714 -15.20 25.23 12.52
C TYR A 714 -14.38 24.42 11.51
N LEU A 715 -14.96 24.18 10.34
CA LEU A 715 -14.21 23.79 9.15
C LEU A 715 -13.13 24.84 8.92
N LEU A 716 -11.88 24.49 9.26
CA LEU A 716 -10.74 25.40 9.16
C LEU A 716 -10.62 26.05 7.78
N ASN A 717 -11.11 25.38 6.73
CA ASN A 717 -11.16 25.90 5.36
C ASN A 717 -12.05 27.14 5.18
N GLU A 718 -13.16 27.28 5.92
CA GLU A 718 -14.18 28.31 5.69
C GLU A 718 -13.92 29.64 6.42
N LEU A 719 -13.12 29.64 7.51
CA LEU A 719 -12.78 30.87 8.23
C LEU A 719 -12.26 32.00 7.32
N SER A 720 -12.82 33.19 7.46
CA SER A 720 -12.27 34.42 6.90
C SER A 720 -11.09 34.95 7.72
N TYR A 721 -10.37 35.90 7.14
CA TYR A 721 -9.23 36.58 7.74
C TYR A 721 -9.61 37.38 9.01
N SER A 722 -10.83 37.95 9.06
CA SER A 722 -11.33 38.74 10.18
C SER A 722 -11.71 37.87 11.37
N GLU A 723 -12.44 36.77 11.13
CA GLU A 723 -12.88 35.83 12.17
C GLU A 723 -11.68 35.12 12.82
N ALA A 724 -10.67 34.76 12.01
CA ALA A 724 -9.44 34.17 12.48
C ALA A 724 -8.67 35.07 13.46
N LEU A 725 -8.68 36.39 13.26
CA LEU A 725 -8.10 37.35 14.21
C LEU A 725 -8.95 37.46 15.47
N THR A 726 -10.28 37.55 15.35
CA THR A 726 -11.20 37.59 16.49
C THR A 726 -11.02 36.37 17.41
N ILE A 727 -10.97 35.16 16.85
CA ILE A 727 -10.76 33.91 17.61
C ILE A 727 -9.40 33.88 18.33
N LEU A 728 -8.34 34.41 17.71
CA LEU A 728 -7.04 34.54 18.39
C LEU A 728 -7.09 35.54 19.54
N HIS A 729 -7.81 36.66 19.42
CA HIS A 729 -8.01 37.61 20.52
C HIS A 729 -8.86 37.01 21.66
N GLU A 730 -9.99 36.36 21.36
CA GLU A 730 -10.86 35.71 22.35
C GLU A 730 -10.15 34.63 23.18
N TYR A 731 -9.19 33.92 22.56
CA TYR A 731 -8.36 32.93 23.27
C TYR A 731 -7.15 33.53 24.01
N GLY A 732 -7.08 34.86 24.09
CA GLY A 732 -6.08 35.60 24.84
C GLY A 732 -4.69 35.52 24.23
N ALA A 733 -4.59 35.56 22.90
CA ALA A 733 -3.30 35.55 22.23
C ALA A 733 -2.58 36.91 22.39
N ILE A 734 -1.30 36.86 22.77
CA ILE A 734 -0.45 38.04 23.00
C ILE A 734 0.76 37.94 22.07
N ILE A 735 1.05 38.98 21.29
CA ILE A 735 2.32 39.03 20.55
C ILE A 735 3.41 39.62 21.45
N LEU A 736 4.56 38.93 21.48
CA LEU A 736 5.77 39.31 22.18
C LEU A 736 6.95 39.31 21.21
N GLU A 737 8.03 39.97 21.61
CA GLU A 737 9.32 39.88 20.92
C GLU A 737 10.00 38.53 21.19
N ASP A 738 10.54 37.89 20.15
CA ASP A 738 11.15 36.57 20.19
C ASP A 738 12.64 36.64 20.55
N LYS A 739 12.92 36.62 21.85
CA LYS A 739 14.28 36.68 22.40
C LYS A 739 15.06 35.36 22.25
N VAL A 740 14.45 34.28 21.76
CA VAL A 740 15.05 32.92 21.72
C VAL A 740 14.87 32.28 20.33
N VAL A 741 15.69 32.74 19.38
CA VAL A 741 15.64 32.28 17.98
C VAL A 741 16.32 30.91 17.82
N GLU A 742 15.53 29.83 17.81
CA GLU A 742 16.00 28.46 17.49
C GLU A 742 15.53 27.97 16.11
N GLU A 743 16.48 27.60 15.23
CA GLU A 743 16.18 27.03 13.90
C GLU A 743 16.00 25.50 13.88
N ARG A 744 15.37 24.97 12.82
CA ARG A 744 15.27 23.53 12.52
C ARG A 744 16.29 23.05 11.47
N LYS A 745 17.16 22.10 11.84
CA LYS A 745 18.01 21.35 10.89
C LYS A 745 17.34 20.05 10.44
N ALA A 746 17.42 19.72 9.14
CA ALA A 746 16.86 18.51 8.55
C ALA A 746 17.88 17.35 8.51
N ALA A 747 17.40 16.10 8.65
CA ALA A 747 18.23 14.90 8.54
C ALA A 747 18.69 14.64 7.09
N LYS A 748 19.95 14.22 6.91
CA LYS A 748 20.55 13.93 5.60
C LYS A 748 20.45 12.44 5.25
N SER A 749 20.31 12.10 3.97
CA SER A 749 20.33 10.72 3.48
C SER A 749 21.75 10.13 3.48
N PRO A 750 21.94 8.80 3.55
CA PRO A 750 23.27 8.17 3.50
C PRO A 750 24.08 8.55 2.26
N LEU A 751 23.43 8.60 1.09
CA LEU A 751 24.05 9.11 -0.15
C LEU A 751 24.56 10.54 0.03
N LYS A 752 23.74 11.45 0.57
CA LYS A 752 24.16 12.85 0.79
C LYS A 752 25.29 12.97 1.80
N VAL A 753 25.27 12.18 2.88
CA VAL A 753 26.36 12.13 3.87
C VAL A 753 27.66 11.63 3.21
N MET A 754 27.59 10.57 2.42
CA MET A 754 28.73 10.03 1.68
C MET A 754 29.29 11.04 0.68
N THR A 755 28.44 11.64 -0.17
CA THR A 755 28.87 12.64 -1.15
C THR A 755 29.53 13.83 -0.47
N GLU A 756 28.95 14.38 0.61
CA GLU A 756 29.54 15.48 1.37
C GLU A 756 30.90 15.11 2.00
N ALA A 757 31.01 13.93 2.62
CA ALA A 757 32.23 13.47 3.27
C ALA A 757 33.35 13.17 2.27
N VAL A 758 33.06 12.46 1.17
CA VAL A 758 34.03 12.17 0.10
C VAL A 758 34.42 13.45 -0.66
N THR A 759 33.50 14.40 -0.87
CA THR A 759 33.85 15.72 -1.42
C THR A 759 34.83 16.47 -0.52
N SER A 760 34.66 16.36 0.81
CA SER A 760 35.60 16.95 1.77
C SER A 760 36.98 16.29 1.70
N LEU A 761 37.04 14.96 1.58
CA LEU A 761 38.29 14.20 1.44
C LEU A 761 39.04 14.54 0.14
N ILE A 762 38.34 14.54 -1.01
CA ILE A 762 38.90 14.90 -2.32
C ILE A 762 39.53 16.30 -2.28
N LYS A 763 38.82 17.28 -1.70
CA LYS A 763 39.33 18.66 -1.55
C LYS A 763 40.57 18.72 -0.66
N HIS A 764 40.58 18.01 0.47
CA HIS A 764 41.72 17.96 1.39
C HIS A 764 42.95 17.27 0.77
N LYS A 765 42.75 16.28 -0.09
CA LYS A 765 43.79 15.54 -0.81
C LYS A 765 44.13 16.13 -2.19
N SER A 766 43.58 17.31 -2.52
CA SER A 766 43.77 18.00 -3.81
C SER A 766 43.45 17.18 -5.06
N LEU A 767 42.50 16.24 -4.97
CA LEU A 767 42.09 15.38 -6.07
C LEU A 767 41.02 16.03 -6.98
N PRO A 768 40.90 15.61 -8.26
CA PRO A 768 39.93 16.17 -9.20
C PRO A 768 38.46 15.92 -8.81
N THR A 769 37.60 16.94 -8.94
CA THR A 769 36.16 16.82 -8.61
C THR A 769 35.38 15.86 -9.51
N ARG A 770 35.87 15.58 -10.74
CA ARG A 770 35.27 14.60 -11.67
C ARG A 770 35.07 13.22 -11.02
N LEU A 771 35.91 12.86 -10.06
CA LEU A 771 35.84 11.58 -9.34
C LEU A 771 34.48 11.38 -8.65
N LEU A 772 33.79 12.46 -8.27
CA LEU A 772 32.46 12.38 -7.65
C LEU A 772 31.39 11.74 -8.55
N GLU A 773 31.61 11.68 -9.86
CA GLU A 773 30.73 11.00 -10.83
C GLU A 773 30.76 9.47 -10.69
N GLU A 774 31.84 8.90 -10.14
CA GLU A 774 31.98 7.45 -9.90
C GLU A 774 31.33 6.97 -8.59
N LEU A 775 30.72 7.89 -7.82
CA LEU A 775 30.09 7.56 -6.54
C LEU A 775 28.87 6.63 -6.73
N PRO A 776 28.73 5.57 -5.92
CA PRO A 776 27.60 4.67 -6.00
C PRO A 776 26.29 5.38 -5.62
N THR A 777 25.33 5.37 -6.55
CA THR A 777 23.94 5.80 -6.28
C THR A 777 23.06 4.67 -5.75
N ARG A 778 23.55 3.42 -5.83
CA ARG A 778 22.94 2.19 -5.31
C ARG A 778 24.04 1.24 -4.82
N TRP A 779 23.70 0.37 -3.88
CA TRP A 779 24.56 -0.67 -3.32
C TRP A 779 23.67 -1.76 -2.73
N ASP A 780 24.17 -2.99 -2.68
CA ASP A 780 23.48 -4.12 -2.06
C ASP A 780 23.88 -4.24 -0.58
N ARG A 781 23.07 -4.95 0.22
CA ARG A 781 23.42 -5.32 1.60
C ARG A 781 23.20 -6.81 1.78
N LEU A 782 24.25 -7.52 2.16
CA LEU A 782 24.25 -8.96 2.39
C LEU A 782 24.71 -9.22 3.82
N GLY A 783 23.76 -9.53 4.70
CA GLY A 783 23.99 -9.52 6.14
C GLY A 783 24.43 -8.13 6.63
N ASP A 784 25.60 -8.08 7.26
CA ASP A 784 26.28 -6.88 7.76
C ASP A 784 27.27 -6.23 6.76
N ILE A 785 27.52 -6.89 5.61
CA ILE A 785 28.35 -6.34 4.52
C ILE A 785 27.50 -5.45 3.61
N ILE A 786 27.97 -4.24 3.30
CA ILE A 786 27.50 -3.47 2.14
C ILE A 786 28.38 -3.76 0.93
N ILE A 787 27.76 -4.06 -0.20
CA ILE A 787 28.40 -4.43 -1.45
C ILE A 787 28.19 -3.30 -2.46
N LEU A 788 29.29 -2.65 -2.85
CA LEU A 788 29.32 -1.60 -3.86
C LEU A 788 29.33 -2.21 -5.28
N PRO A 789 28.69 -1.56 -6.27
CA PRO A 789 28.78 -1.97 -7.67
C PRO A 789 30.22 -2.04 -8.17
N ILE A 790 30.51 -2.97 -9.08
CA ILE A 790 31.82 -3.11 -9.74
C ILE A 790 32.27 -1.82 -10.46
N ASN A 791 31.30 -0.97 -10.83
CA ASN A 791 31.55 0.28 -11.53
C ASN A 791 31.86 1.48 -10.62
N SER A 792 31.94 1.30 -9.31
CA SER A 792 32.21 2.39 -8.36
C SER A 792 33.70 2.47 -8.00
N PHE A 793 34.20 3.71 -7.93
CA PHE A 793 35.58 4.05 -7.60
C PHE A 793 36.59 3.32 -8.51
N LYS A 794 36.55 3.60 -9.82
CA LYS A 794 37.39 2.94 -10.85
C LYS A 794 38.72 3.64 -11.08
N ASP A 795 38.75 4.97 -11.02
CA ASP A 795 39.97 5.74 -11.26
C ASP A 795 41.05 5.37 -10.22
N SER A 796 42.27 5.05 -10.68
CA SER A 796 43.38 4.63 -9.80
C SER A 796 43.79 5.70 -8.79
N MET A 797 43.38 6.97 -8.98
CA MET A 797 43.53 8.01 -7.96
C MET A 797 42.82 7.66 -6.64
N TRP A 798 41.77 6.84 -6.65
CA TRP A 798 41.10 6.38 -5.42
C TRP A 798 41.98 5.48 -4.57
N ASP A 799 42.82 4.64 -5.19
CA ASP A 799 43.70 3.72 -4.46
C ASP A 799 44.72 4.49 -3.61
N SER A 800 45.16 5.68 -4.07
CA SER A 800 46.06 6.57 -3.33
C SER A 800 45.49 7.10 -2.00
N ILE A 801 44.16 7.06 -1.82
CA ILE A 801 43.47 7.52 -0.61
C ILE A 801 42.61 6.43 0.04
N ALA A 802 42.74 5.17 -0.40
CA ALA A 802 41.92 4.03 0.02
C ALA A 802 41.78 3.90 1.56
N GLY A 803 42.89 4.04 2.30
CA GLY A 803 42.91 3.90 3.76
C GLY A 803 42.05 4.92 4.53
N GLU A 804 41.84 6.11 3.98
CA GLU A 804 40.93 7.13 4.56
C GLU A 804 39.53 7.06 3.93
N LEU A 805 39.47 6.75 2.63
CA LEU A 805 38.24 6.68 1.84
C LEU A 805 37.27 5.62 2.37
N TRP A 806 37.72 4.38 2.51
CA TRP A 806 36.82 3.26 2.79
C TRP A 806 36.14 3.35 4.17
N PRO A 807 36.84 3.73 5.27
CA PRO A 807 36.18 4.00 6.55
C PRO A 807 35.15 5.14 6.47
N ILE A 808 35.40 6.19 5.67
CA ILE A 808 34.45 7.29 5.46
C ILE A 808 33.20 6.80 4.71
N VAL A 809 33.37 5.98 3.67
CA VAL A 809 32.26 5.39 2.91
C VAL A 809 31.44 4.45 3.80
N ALA A 810 32.08 3.51 4.49
CA ALA A 810 31.41 2.58 5.41
C ALA A 810 30.62 3.32 6.51
N LYS A 811 31.22 4.34 7.15
CA LYS A 811 30.56 5.17 8.17
C LYS A 811 29.37 5.94 7.61
N SER A 812 29.49 6.49 6.40
CA SER A 812 28.42 7.23 5.73
C SER A 812 27.24 6.35 5.33
N LEU A 813 27.52 5.11 4.89
CA LEU A 813 26.52 4.10 4.52
C LEU A 813 25.99 3.30 5.72
N LYS A 814 26.52 3.54 6.94
CA LYS A 814 26.21 2.79 8.17
C LYS A 814 26.43 1.29 8.01
N ALA A 815 27.64 0.93 7.59
CA ALA A 815 28.12 -0.44 7.44
C ALA A 815 29.29 -0.72 8.40
N HIS A 816 29.35 -1.94 8.92
CA HIS A 816 30.52 -2.44 9.67
C HIS A 816 31.57 -3.03 8.73
N ARG A 817 31.11 -3.74 7.70
CA ARG A 817 31.96 -4.27 6.61
C ARG A 817 31.54 -3.69 5.27
N LEU A 818 32.52 -3.42 4.41
CA LEU A 818 32.32 -2.85 3.08
C LEU A 818 33.05 -3.71 2.07
N ALA A 819 32.42 -3.98 0.93
CA ALA A 819 33.00 -4.73 -0.17
C ALA A 819 32.61 -4.13 -1.53
N ARG A 820 33.28 -4.54 -2.61
CA ARG A 820 32.96 -4.17 -3.99
C ARG A 820 32.83 -5.43 -4.85
N GLN A 821 31.81 -5.48 -5.70
CA GLN A 821 31.60 -6.57 -6.66
C GLN A 821 32.82 -6.72 -7.57
N GLY A 822 33.28 -7.95 -7.75
CA GLY A 822 34.23 -8.32 -8.80
C GLY A 822 33.55 -9.11 -9.94
N PRO A 823 34.28 -9.39 -11.05
CA PRO A 823 33.78 -10.21 -12.14
C PRO A 823 33.73 -11.69 -11.74
N VAL A 824 32.61 -12.37 -12.01
CA VAL A 824 32.46 -13.82 -11.73
C VAL A 824 33.56 -14.61 -12.43
N ALA A 825 34.24 -15.48 -11.70
CA ALA A 825 35.36 -16.26 -12.24
C ALA A 825 34.91 -17.23 -13.34
N THR A 826 35.76 -17.40 -14.37
CA THR A 826 35.53 -18.30 -15.51
C THR A 826 35.95 -19.76 -15.23
N THR A 827 36.22 -20.10 -13.98
CA THR A 827 36.72 -21.38 -13.44
C THR A 827 35.74 -22.56 -13.55
N GLY A 828 34.58 -22.39 -14.18
CA GLY A 828 33.49 -23.39 -14.25
C GLY A 828 32.60 -23.41 -12.99
N THR A 829 33.20 -23.27 -11.81
CA THR A 829 32.53 -23.14 -10.49
C THR A 829 31.82 -21.79 -10.29
N ARG A 830 32.06 -20.80 -11.16
CA ARG A 830 31.48 -19.45 -11.12
C ARG A 830 31.71 -18.73 -9.79
N ASP A 831 32.94 -18.80 -9.29
CA ASP A 831 33.34 -18.27 -7.99
C ASP A 831 33.08 -16.75 -7.89
N SER A 832 32.76 -16.31 -6.68
CA SER A 832 32.74 -14.89 -6.33
C SER A 832 34.17 -14.35 -6.34
N THR A 833 34.30 -13.08 -6.73
CA THR A 833 35.54 -12.29 -6.64
C THR A 833 35.30 -10.99 -5.87
N LEU A 834 34.32 -11.00 -4.98
CA LEU A 834 33.94 -9.88 -4.12
C LEU A 834 35.16 -9.41 -3.31
N GLN A 835 35.57 -8.17 -3.51
CA GLN A 835 36.73 -7.57 -2.84
C GLN A 835 36.27 -6.92 -1.52
N ILE A 836 36.78 -7.37 -0.37
CA ILE A 836 36.58 -6.67 0.90
C ILE A 836 37.42 -5.38 0.92
N LEU A 837 36.80 -4.27 1.33
CA LEU A 837 37.37 -2.93 1.43
C LEU A 837 37.46 -2.43 2.88
N VAL A 838 36.57 -2.89 3.76
CA VAL A 838 36.59 -2.59 5.21
C VAL A 838 36.14 -3.82 6.00
N GLY A 839 36.90 -4.13 7.06
CA GLY A 839 36.66 -5.26 7.97
C GLY A 839 37.17 -6.59 7.43
N ASP A 840 36.96 -7.66 8.20
CA ASP A 840 37.59 -8.95 7.96
C ASP A 840 36.58 -10.02 7.50
N GLY A 841 37.06 -10.95 6.66
CA GLY A 841 36.34 -12.13 6.21
C GLY A 841 35.16 -11.88 5.27
N GLY A 842 34.86 -12.85 4.42
CA GLY A 842 33.68 -12.83 3.54
C GLY A 842 32.45 -13.55 4.10
N TRP A 843 32.56 -14.23 5.24
CA TRP A 843 31.46 -15.01 5.81
C TRP A 843 30.29 -14.12 6.23
N VAL A 844 29.07 -14.46 5.79
CA VAL A 844 27.83 -13.72 6.03
C VAL A 844 26.70 -14.66 6.42
N ASN A 845 25.74 -14.12 7.17
CA ASN A 845 24.49 -14.77 7.50
C ASN A 845 23.33 -14.01 6.86
N HIS A 846 22.41 -14.73 6.23
CA HIS A 846 21.28 -14.19 5.51
C HIS A 846 20.05 -15.09 5.73
N ARG A 847 18.85 -14.51 5.83
CA ARG A 847 17.59 -15.25 5.95
C ARG A 847 16.64 -14.80 4.85
N GLU A 848 16.05 -15.76 4.15
CA GLU A 848 15.15 -15.52 3.01
C GLU A 848 14.03 -16.57 3.04
N ASN A 849 12.76 -16.16 3.01
CA ASN A 849 11.59 -17.06 3.03
C ASN A 849 11.58 -18.11 4.16
N GLY A 850 12.09 -17.75 5.33
CA GLY A 850 12.25 -18.66 6.48
C GLY A 850 13.47 -19.58 6.43
N VAL A 851 14.18 -19.64 5.30
CA VAL A 851 15.44 -20.40 5.13
C VAL A 851 16.63 -19.55 5.57
N PHE A 852 17.54 -20.15 6.33
CA PHE A 852 18.81 -19.55 6.71
C PHE A 852 19.94 -19.96 5.75
N TYR A 853 20.71 -18.99 5.29
CA TYR A 853 21.86 -19.15 4.42
C TYR A 853 23.08 -18.51 5.08
N SER A 854 24.17 -19.26 5.14
CA SER A 854 25.44 -18.91 5.76
C SER A 854 26.55 -19.39 4.84
N PHE A 855 27.42 -18.47 4.41
CA PHE A 855 28.42 -18.74 3.37
C PHE A 855 29.46 -17.64 3.30
N ASP A 856 30.60 -17.94 2.66
CA ASP A 856 31.62 -16.95 2.33
C ASP A 856 31.27 -16.21 1.04
N ALA A 857 30.81 -14.95 1.14
CA ALA A 857 30.45 -14.13 -0.01
C ALA A 857 31.65 -13.73 -0.89
N THR A 858 32.89 -13.93 -0.43
CA THR A 858 34.11 -13.73 -1.23
C THR A 858 34.47 -14.95 -2.10
N LYS A 859 33.81 -16.09 -1.88
CA LYS A 859 34.08 -17.36 -2.59
C LYS A 859 32.84 -17.89 -3.30
N CYS A 860 31.69 -17.87 -2.63
CA CYS A 860 30.41 -18.36 -3.15
C CYS A 860 29.60 -17.21 -3.80
N MET A 861 29.06 -17.45 -4.98
CA MET A 861 28.09 -16.54 -5.61
C MET A 861 26.78 -16.51 -4.80
N PHE A 862 26.19 -15.33 -4.61
CA PHE A 862 24.81 -15.17 -4.12
C PHE A 862 23.91 -14.41 -5.11
N SER A 863 22.83 -15.05 -5.59
CA SER A 863 21.86 -14.46 -6.53
C SER A 863 20.53 -14.10 -5.85
N TRP A 864 20.31 -12.79 -5.64
CA TRP A 864 19.05 -12.21 -5.17
C TRP A 864 17.89 -12.37 -6.16
N GLY A 865 18.19 -12.39 -7.47
CA GLY A 865 17.18 -12.27 -8.52
C GLY A 865 16.25 -13.48 -8.68
N ASN A 866 16.51 -14.60 -8.01
CA ASN A 866 15.74 -15.85 -8.16
C ASN A 866 14.69 -16.02 -7.04
N LEU A 867 14.40 -14.97 -6.25
CA LEU A 867 13.51 -15.03 -5.10
C LEU A 867 12.13 -15.64 -5.42
N SER A 868 11.50 -15.22 -6.53
CA SER A 868 10.21 -15.76 -7.00
C SER A 868 10.28 -17.27 -7.25
N GLU A 869 11.34 -17.75 -7.89
CA GLU A 869 11.52 -19.17 -8.21
C GLU A 869 11.83 -20.01 -6.97
N LYS A 870 12.61 -19.48 -6.02
CA LYS A 870 12.80 -20.14 -4.71
C LYS A 870 11.47 -20.27 -3.96
N ILE A 871 10.61 -19.25 -4.01
CA ILE A 871 9.26 -19.29 -3.41
C ILE A 871 8.39 -20.33 -4.15
N ARG A 872 8.50 -20.43 -5.48
CA ARG A 872 7.78 -21.44 -6.28
C ARG A 872 8.20 -22.86 -5.89
N MET A 873 9.50 -23.15 -5.88
CA MET A 873 10.04 -24.44 -5.43
C MET A 873 9.65 -24.75 -3.98
N ALA A 874 9.72 -23.76 -3.08
CA ALA A 874 9.27 -23.87 -1.69
C ALA A 874 7.76 -24.11 -1.51
N SER A 875 6.94 -23.95 -2.55
CA SER A 875 5.48 -24.10 -2.50
C SER A 875 4.95 -25.41 -3.08
N LEU A 876 5.84 -26.25 -3.63
CA LEU A 876 5.53 -27.60 -4.08
C LEU A 876 5.22 -28.49 -2.86
N ASP A 877 4.46 -29.59 -3.05
CA ASP A 877 4.30 -30.63 -2.04
C ASP A 877 5.18 -31.82 -2.44
N CYS A 878 6.30 -31.99 -1.72
CA CYS A 878 7.33 -33.00 -2.03
C CYS A 878 7.46 -34.05 -0.92
N LYS A 879 6.50 -34.15 0.02
CA LYS A 879 6.61 -34.98 1.25
C LYS A 879 7.04 -36.43 1.03
N GLU A 880 6.62 -37.05 -0.07
CA GLU A 880 7.00 -38.42 -0.43
C GLU A 880 8.06 -38.50 -1.54
N GLU A 881 8.48 -37.36 -2.09
CA GLU A 881 9.39 -37.27 -3.22
C GLU A 881 10.86 -37.23 -2.79
N VAL A 882 11.68 -38.03 -3.47
CA VAL A 882 13.14 -37.91 -3.48
C VAL A 882 13.54 -36.93 -4.58
N VAL A 883 14.25 -35.86 -4.22
CA VAL A 883 14.71 -34.83 -5.15
C VAL A 883 16.21 -34.98 -5.40
N VAL A 884 16.66 -34.75 -6.64
CA VAL A 884 18.08 -34.56 -6.98
C VAL A 884 18.29 -33.13 -7.46
N ASP A 885 19.11 -32.35 -6.77
CA ASP A 885 19.59 -31.04 -7.26
C ASP A 885 20.97 -31.25 -7.89
N LEU A 886 21.11 -31.01 -9.20
CA LEU A 886 22.36 -31.22 -9.92
C LEU A 886 23.36 -30.04 -9.78
N PHE A 887 22.92 -28.92 -9.20
CA PHE A 887 23.71 -27.68 -9.08
C PHE A 887 23.37 -26.95 -7.77
N ALA A 888 23.55 -27.64 -6.64
CA ALA A 888 23.00 -27.22 -5.34
C ALA A 888 23.53 -25.87 -4.83
N GLY A 889 24.77 -25.51 -5.17
CA GLY A 889 25.46 -24.36 -4.61
C GLY A 889 25.50 -24.41 -3.08
N ILE A 890 25.22 -23.27 -2.45
CA ILE A 890 25.09 -23.16 -0.98
C ILE A 890 23.77 -23.75 -0.43
N GLY A 891 22.99 -24.44 -1.27
CA GLY A 891 21.65 -24.96 -0.96
C GLY A 891 20.50 -24.14 -1.54
N TYR A 892 20.68 -23.56 -2.73
CA TYR A 892 19.74 -22.62 -3.34
C TYR A 892 18.31 -23.15 -3.46
N PHE A 893 18.15 -24.37 -3.96
CA PHE A 893 16.87 -25.06 -4.08
C PHE A 893 16.75 -26.23 -3.11
N VAL A 894 17.86 -26.94 -2.80
CA VAL A 894 17.94 -27.96 -1.73
C VAL A 894 17.23 -27.52 -0.44
N LEU A 895 17.53 -26.33 0.09
CA LEU A 895 16.96 -25.88 1.37
C LEU A 895 15.46 -25.53 1.24
N PRO A 896 14.98 -24.78 0.22
CA PRO A 896 13.56 -24.67 -0.10
C PRO A 896 12.82 -26.01 -0.21
N PHE A 897 13.40 -27.00 -0.89
CA PHE A 897 12.81 -28.34 -1.00
C PHE A 897 12.68 -29.01 0.37
N LEU A 898 13.75 -29.06 1.17
CA LEU A 898 13.74 -29.73 2.48
C LEU A 898 12.86 -29.06 3.54
N ILE A 899 12.89 -27.72 3.59
CA ILE A 899 12.30 -26.93 4.69
C ILE A 899 10.84 -26.56 4.40
N ARG A 900 10.51 -26.21 3.15
CA ARG A 900 9.21 -25.63 2.79
C ARG A 900 8.36 -26.58 1.96
N ALA A 901 8.93 -27.18 0.91
CA ALA A 901 8.25 -28.24 0.16
C ALA A 901 8.22 -29.60 0.90
N GLN A 902 8.93 -29.69 2.03
CA GLN A 902 9.00 -30.86 2.91
C GLN A 902 9.51 -32.14 2.21
N ALA A 903 10.39 -31.99 1.21
CA ALA A 903 10.97 -33.09 0.44
C ALA A 903 11.44 -34.25 1.34
N LYS A 904 11.04 -35.48 1.02
CA LYS A 904 11.38 -36.68 1.78
C LYS A 904 12.88 -36.81 1.99
N PHE A 905 13.61 -36.60 0.90
CA PHE A 905 15.06 -36.68 0.85
C PHE A 905 15.60 -35.86 -0.32
N VAL A 906 16.79 -35.28 -0.18
CA VAL A 906 17.46 -34.57 -1.28
C VAL A 906 18.90 -35.04 -1.47
N TYR A 907 19.26 -35.42 -2.69
CA TYR A 907 20.65 -35.53 -3.13
C TYR A 907 21.10 -34.20 -3.73
N ALA A 908 22.15 -33.60 -3.16
CA ALA A 908 22.66 -32.31 -3.55
C ALA A 908 24.03 -32.46 -4.22
N CYS A 909 24.11 -32.33 -5.54
CA CYS A 909 25.36 -32.39 -6.28
C CYS A 909 26.00 -30.98 -6.31
N GLU A 910 27.25 -30.87 -5.87
CA GLU A 910 28.01 -29.62 -5.92
C GLU A 910 29.51 -29.91 -6.00
N TRP A 911 30.24 -29.14 -6.81
CA TRP A 911 31.68 -29.34 -7.07
C TRP A 911 32.57 -28.21 -6.56
N ASN A 912 31.99 -27.06 -6.19
CA ASN A 912 32.71 -25.96 -5.58
C ASN A 912 32.90 -26.26 -4.08
N PRO A 913 34.14 -26.47 -3.58
CA PRO A 913 34.37 -26.89 -2.20
C PRO A 913 33.87 -25.86 -1.17
N HIS A 914 33.88 -24.57 -1.50
CA HIS A 914 33.36 -23.51 -0.63
C HIS A 914 31.83 -23.48 -0.60
N ALA A 915 31.18 -23.81 -1.73
CA ALA A 915 29.73 -23.95 -1.77
C ALA A 915 29.27 -25.20 -1.00
N VAL A 916 30.03 -26.30 -1.07
CA VAL A 916 29.80 -27.49 -0.24
C VAL A 916 29.96 -27.19 1.25
N GLU A 917 31.03 -26.50 1.65
CA GLU A 917 31.26 -26.09 3.04
C GLU A 917 30.08 -25.27 3.58
N ALA A 918 29.63 -24.28 2.82
CA ALA A 918 28.44 -23.50 3.12
C ALA A 918 27.16 -24.36 3.17
N LEU A 919 26.95 -25.26 2.21
CA LEU A 919 25.79 -26.15 2.17
C LEU A 919 25.73 -27.07 3.40
N ARG A 920 26.85 -27.67 3.82
CA ARG A 920 26.96 -28.46 5.07
C ARG A 920 26.48 -27.64 6.27
N HIS A 921 27.03 -26.44 6.43
CA HIS A 921 26.67 -25.54 7.52
C HIS A 921 25.18 -25.13 7.46
N ASN A 922 24.63 -24.90 6.27
CA ASN A 922 23.23 -24.52 6.09
C ASN A 922 22.25 -25.66 6.37
N LEU A 923 22.56 -26.89 5.97
CA LEU A 923 21.75 -28.07 6.30
C LEU A 923 21.67 -28.28 7.81
N GLN A 924 22.78 -28.08 8.54
CA GLN A 924 22.81 -28.13 10.00
C GLN A 924 22.04 -26.96 10.63
N ALA A 925 22.30 -25.72 10.21
CA ALA A 925 21.68 -24.53 10.77
C ALA A 925 20.16 -24.42 10.53
N ASN A 926 19.62 -25.16 9.56
CA ASN A 926 18.18 -25.28 9.32
C ASN A 926 17.58 -26.60 9.86
N SER A 927 18.36 -27.44 10.55
CA SER A 927 17.91 -28.72 11.11
C SER A 927 17.31 -29.69 10.08
N VAL A 928 17.98 -29.85 8.92
CA VAL A 928 17.56 -30.75 7.82
C VAL A 928 18.70 -31.61 7.25
N ALA A 929 19.83 -31.70 7.95
CA ALA A 929 21.01 -32.45 7.51
C ALA A 929 20.80 -33.98 7.47
N ASP A 930 19.84 -34.50 8.23
CA ASP A 930 19.42 -35.90 8.25
C ASP A 930 18.71 -36.34 6.96
N ARG A 931 18.08 -35.41 6.24
CA ARG A 931 17.33 -35.66 5.00
C ARG A 931 18.10 -35.29 3.72
N CYS A 932 19.41 -35.06 3.81
CA CYS A 932 20.22 -34.65 2.66
C CYS A 932 21.57 -35.35 2.59
N ILE A 933 21.93 -35.84 1.40
CA ILE A 933 23.30 -36.26 1.07
C ILE A 933 23.90 -35.27 0.07
N ILE A 934 25.08 -34.74 0.40
CA ILE A 934 25.87 -33.95 -0.54
C ILE A 934 26.79 -34.88 -1.33
N LEU A 935 26.79 -34.72 -2.64
CA LEU A 935 27.60 -35.49 -3.58
C LEU A 935 28.65 -34.56 -4.19
N GLU A 936 29.85 -34.59 -3.61
CA GLU A 936 30.96 -33.71 -3.98
C GLU A 936 31.57 -34.08 -5.33
N GLY A 937 31.52 -33.15 -6.29
CA GLY A 937 32.13 -33.28 -7.61
C GLY A 937 31.15 -33.11 -8.77
N ASP A 938 31.64 -33.36 -9.99
CA ASP A 938 30.87 -33.19 -11.23
C ASP A 938 29.64 -34.10 -11.25
N ASN A 939 28.45 -33.50 -11.32
CA ASN A 939 27.17 -34.23 -11.27
C ASN A 939 27.06 -35.33 -12.36
N ARG A 940 27.77 -35.20 -13.49
CA ARG A 940 27.77 -36.19 -14.58
C ARG A 940 28.43 -37.50 -14.19
N ILE A 941 29.23 -37.48 -13.12
CA ILE A 941 29.92 -38.63 -12.52
C ILE A 941 29.25 -39.02 -11.19
N THR A 942 28.90 -38.03 -10.36
CA THR A 942 28.51 -38.25 -8.96
C THR A 942 27.01 -38.43 -8.73
N ALA A 943 26.14 -37.94 -9.63
CA ALA A 943 24.69 -37.99 -9.40
C ALA A 943 24.16 -39.44 -9.37
N PRO A 944 23.17 -39.73 -8.51
CA PRO A 944 22.59 -41.06 -8.40
C PRO A 944 21.72 -41.36 -9.62
N ARG A 945 21.46 -42.65 -9.88
CA ARG A 945 20.62 -43.11 -10.99
C ARG A 945 19.38 -43.84 -10.49
N GLY A 946 18.23 -43.60 -11.13
CA GLY A 946 16.99 -44.33 -10.84
C GLY A 946 16.33 -44.01 -9.50
N VAL A 947 16.69 -42.91 -8.82
CA VAL A 947 16.23 -42.62 -7.43
C VAL A 947 15.23 -41.47 -7.35
N ALA A 948 15.21 -40.56 -8.32
CA ALA A 948 14.55 -39.28 -8.20
C ALA A 948 13.11 -39.30 -8.70
N ASP A 949 12.19 -38.78 -7.90
CA ASP A 949 10.85 -38.39 -8.34
C ASP A 949 10.90 -37.03 -9.04
N ARG A 950 11.89 -36.21 -8.69
CA ARG A 950 12.10 -34.85 -9.20
C ARG A 950 13.58 -34.50 -9.34
N VAL A 951 13.97 -33.83 -10.42
CA VAL A 951 15.34 -33.32 -10.62
C VAL A 951 15.31 -31.81 -10.86
N CYS A 952 16.15 -31.06 -10.14
CA CYS A 952 16.35 -29.64 -10.34
C CYS A 952 17.67 -29.39 -11.11
N LEU A 953 17.59 -28.61 -12.20
CA LEU A 953 18.72 -28.22 -13.03
C LEU A 953 18.93 -26.70 -12.93
N GLY A 954 19.30 -26.22 -11.75
CA GLY A 954 19.38 -24.79 -11.40
C GLY A 954 20.47 -23.94 -12.09
N LEU A 955 21.08 -24.40 -13.20
CA LEU A 955 22.20 -23.73 -13.86
C LEU A 955 21.75 -22.79 -15.00
N ILE A 956 22.37 -21.60 -15.05
CA ILE A 956 22.26 -20.64 -16.16
C ILE A 956 23.67 -20.28 -16.69
N PRO A 957 23.86 -20.01 -18.00
CA PRO A 957 22.84 -19.80 -19.02
C PRO A 957 22.18 -21.07 -19.58
N SER A 958 22.79 -22.25 -19.44
CA SER A 958 22.20 -23.53 -19.85
C SER A 958 22.66 -24.66 -18.94
N SER A 959 21.83 -25.70 -18.83
CA SER A 959 22.06 -26.95 -18.09
C SER A 959 22.24 -28.18 -19.02
N GLU A 960 22.29 -27.96 -20.34
CA GLU A 960 22.24 -28.98 -21.40
C GLU A 960 23.26 -30.12 -21.24
N ALA A 961 24.48 -29.81 -20.81
CA ALA A 961 25.53 -30.80 -20.57
C ALA A 961 25.19 -31.85 -19.48
N SER A 962 24.14 -31.62 -18.68
CA SER A 962 23.66 -32.51 -17.62
C SER A 962 22.25 -33.06 -17.87
N TRP A 963 21.63 -32.83 -19.04
CA TRP A 963 20.29 -33.37 -19.33
C TRP A 963 20.26 -34.90 -19.34
N VAL A 964 21.30 -35.55 -19.86
CA VAL A 964 21.47 -37.02 -19.79
C VAL A 964 21.57 -37.49 -18.33
N THR A 965 22.31 -36.76 -17.49
CA THR A 965 22.40 -37.03 -16.05
C THR A 965 21.02 -36.94 -15.38
N ALA A 966 20.24 -35.91 -15.70
CA ALA A 966 18.91 -35.69 -15.12
C ALA A 966 17.92 -36.79 -15.51
N VAL A 967 17.91 -37.22 -16.78
CA VAL A 967 17.10 -38.36 -17.25
C VAL A 967 17.53 -39.65 -16.55
N ARG A 968 18.84 -39.90 -16.37
CA ARG A 968 19.35 -41.06 -15.62
C ARG A 968 19.01 -41.03 -14.13
N ALA A 969 18.87 -39.85 -13.54
CA ALA A 969 18.58 -39.67 -12.12
C ALA A 969 17.13 -40.00 -11.76
N LEU A 970 16.18 -39.72 -12.67
CA LEU A 970 14.78 -40.07 -12.51
C LEU A 970 14.56 -41.58 -12.35
N ARG A 971 13.52 -41.96 -11.61
CA ARG A 971 13.03 -43.35 -11.54
C ARG A 971 12.58 -43.85 -12.91
N ARG A 972 12.55 -45.17 -13.07
CA ARG A 972 12.16 -45.84 -14.32
C ARG A 972 10.74 -45.50 -14.78
N GLU A 973 9.87 -45.20 -13.83
CA GLU A 973 8.47 -44.80 -14.03
C GLU A 973 8.33 -43.34 -14.55
N GLY A 974 9.41 -42.57 -14.54
CA GLY A 974 9.46 -41.14 -14.88
C GLY A 974 9.51 -40.24 -13.65
N GLY A 975 9.05 -38.99 -13.80
CA GLY A 975 9.08 -37.96 -12.76
C GLY A 975 9.05 -36.55 -13.34
N MET A 976 9.60 -35.57 -12.63
CA MET A 976 9.61 -34.15 -13.03
C MET A 976 11.04 -33.59 -13.18
N LEU A 977 11.32 -32.85 -14.24
CA LEU A 977 12.56 -32.09 -14.42
C LEU A 977 12.27 -30.58 -14.40
N HIS A 978 13.00 -29.81 -13.59
CA HIS A 978 12.97 -28.35 -13.60
C HIS A 978 14.20 -27.82 -14.34
N VAL A 979 14.04 -27.50 -15.63
CA VAL A 979 15.13 -27.12 -16.53
C VAL A 979 15.29 -25.61 -16.58
N HIS A 980 16.35 -25.06 -15.98
CA HIS A 980 16.65 -23.63 -16.06
C HIS A 980 17.45 -23.31 -17.32
N GLY A 981 17.19 -22.13 -17.91
CA GLY A 981 17.99 -21.60 -19.00
C GLY A 981 17.74 -20.12 -19.28
N ASN A 982 18.64 -19.52 -20.06
CA ASN A 982 18.50 -18.18 -20.61
C ASN A 982 18.17 -18.27 -22.11
N THR A 983 17.06 -17.66 -22.53
CA THR A 983 16.66 -17.58 -23.94
C THR A 983 16.38 -16.12 -24.34
N LYS A 984 16.39 -15.82 -25.64
CA LYS A 984 15.90 -14.52 -26.13
C LYS A 984 14.37 -14.47 -26.00
N ASP A 985 13.80 -13.30 -25.75
CA ASP A 985 12.34 -13.13 -25.68
C ASP A 985 11.61 -13.49 -26.99
N SER A 986 12.28 -13.38 -28.14
CA SER A 986 11.81 -13.86 -29.45
C SER A 986 11.96 -15.37 -29.68
N GLU A 987 12.83 -16.06 -28.94
CA GLU A 987 13.22 -17.47 -29.15
C GLU A 987 12.69 -18.39 -28.03
N GLU A 988 11.74 -17.89 -27.22
CA GLU A 988 11.24 -18.58 -26.03
C GLU A 988 10.57 -19.91 -26.38
N SER A 989 9.64 -19.93 -27.35
CA SER A 989 8.94 -21.14 -27.80
C SER A 989 9.89 -22.18 -28.41
N GLU A 990 10.76 -21.76 -29.34
CA GLU A 990 11.75 -22.65 -29.99
C GLU A 990 12.72 -23.28 -28.98
N TRP A 991 12.99 -22.60 -27.87
CA TRP A 991 13.81 -23.15 -26.80
C TRP A 991 13.05 -24.19 -25.96
N ILE A 992 11.78 -23.92 -25.64
CA ILE A 992 10.90 -24.89 -24.93
C ILE A 992 10.73 -26.17 -25.74
N ASP A 993 10.45 -26.05 -27.03
CA ASP A 993 10.27 -27.20 -27.94
C ASP A 993 11.56 -28.03 -28.07
N ARG A 994 12.72 -27.36 -28.12
CA ARG A 994 14.03 -28.03 -28.09
C ARG A 994 14.26 -28.78 -26.78
N VAL A 995 13.94 -28.20 -25.62
CA VAL A 995 14.04 -28.90 -24.32
C VAL A 995 13.17 -30.16 -24.32
N ALA A 996 11.88 -30.04 -24.68
CA ALA A 996 10.96 -31.19 -24.71
C ALA A 996 11.46 -32.32 -25.63
N LYS A 997 11.85 -31.95 -26.86
CA LYS A 997 12.37 -32.90 -27.85
C LYS A 997 13.66 -33.57 -27.39
N SER A 998 14.64 -32.80 -26.91
CA SER A 998 15.92 -33.34 -26.45
C SER A 998 15.75 -34.28 -25.26
N ILE A 999 14.86 -33.97 -24.30
CA ILE A 999 14.58 -34.89 -23.18
C ILE A 999 13.92 -36.18 -23.67
N ASN A 1000 12.98 -36.14 -24.63
CA ASN A 1000 12.43 -37.34 -25.26
C ASN A 1000 13.49 -38.18 -25.99
N ASP A 1001 14.35 -37.54 -26.78
CA ASP A 1001 15.36 -38.24 -27.58
C ASP A 1001 16.43 -38.88 -26.66
N ILE A 1002 16.81 -38.18 -25.58
CA ILE A 1002 17.68 -38.71 -24.52
C ILE A 1002 17.00 -39.88 -23.79
N ALA A 1003 15.75 -39.75 -23.37
CA ALA A 1003 15.01 -40.82 -22.68
C ALA A 1003 14.96 -42.11 -23.52
N ARG A 1004 14.69 -41.99 -24.83
CA ARG A 1004 14.73 -43.13 -25.77
C ARG A 1004 16.12 -43.74 -25.90
N SER A 1005 17.18 -42.92 -25.98
CA SER A 1005 18.57 -43.42 -26.09
C SER A 1005 19.05 -44.13 -24.82
N GLU A 1006 18.56 -43.71 -23.65
CA GLU A 1006 18.80 -44.37 -22.35
C GLU A 1006 17.88 -45.59 -22.10
N GLY A 1007 17.04 -45.96 -23.07
CA GLY A 1007 16.19 -47.16 -23.03
C GLY A 1007 14.83 -46.97 -22.34
N TYR A 1008 14.43 -45.74 -22.01
CA TYR A 1008 13.14 -45.44 -21.41
C TYR A 1008 12.04 -45.24 -22.45
N CYS A 1009 10.84 -45.77 -22.17
CA CYS A 1009 9.62 -45.51 -22.95
C CYS A 1009 8.73 -44.54 -22.17
N TRP A 1010 9.03 -43.25 -22.27
CA TRP A 1010 8.30 -42.18 -21.59
C TRP A 1010 7.51 -41.31 -22.56
N GLU A 1011 6.31 -40.90 -22.12
CA GLU A 1011 5.62 -39.72 -22.63
C GLU A 1011 6.24 -38.49 -21.96
N ILE A 1012 6.60 -37.50 -22.77
CA ILE A 1012 7.20 -36.23 -22.33
C ILE A 1012 6.21 -35.11 -22.60
N SER A 1013 5.90 -34.31 -21.58
CA SER A 1013 5.05 -33.12 -21.70
C SER A 1013 5.59 -31.96 -20.88
N ILE A 1014 5.30 -30.73 -21.31
CA ILE A 1014 5.60 -29.52 -20.54
C ILE A 1014 4.40 -29.18 -19.68
N GLU A 1015 4.54 -29.27 -18.35
CA GLU A 1015 3.45 -28.94 -17.41
C GLU A 1015 3.41 -27.44 -17.08
N HIS A 1016 4.57 -26.76 -17.07
CA HIS A 1016 4.64 -25.32 -16.78
C HIS A 1016 5.88 -24.66 -17.39
N VAL A 1017 5.78 -23.35 -17.65
CA VAL A 1017 6.89 -22.50 -18.10
C VAL A 1017 6.93 -21.23 -17.25
N GLU A 1018 7.89 -21.16 -16.34
CA GLU A 1018 8.05 -20.03 -15.42
C GLU A 1018 9.02 -18.98 -15.98
N ARG A 1019 8.63 -17.70 -15.90
CA ARG A 1019 9.38 -16.57 -16.47
C ARG A 1019 10.02 -15.76 -15.34
N VAL A 1020 11.05 -16.34 -14.74
CA VAL A 1020 11.64 -15.90 -13.46
C VAL A 1020 12.04 -14.42 -13.47
N LYS A 1021 12.82 -13.98 -14.47
CA LYS A 1021 13.30 -12.59 -14.59
C LYS A 1021 13.85 -12.27 -15.97
N TRP A 1022 14.00 -10.97 -16.24
CA TRP A 1022 14.95 -10.49 -17.24
C TRP A 1022 16.39 -10.70 -16.73
N TYR A 1023 17.21 -11.37 -17.52
CA TYR A 1023 18.63 -11.61 -17.25
C TYR A 1023 19.49 -10.48 -17.83
N ALA A 1024 19.17 -10.05 -19.05
CA ALA A 1024 19.78 -8.91 -19.74
C ALA A 1024 18.72 -8.31 -20.71
N PRO A 1025 18.97 -7.17 -21.39
CA PRO A 1025 18.09 -6.69 -22.44
C PRO A 1025 17.80 -7.80 -23.47
N HIS A 1026 16.51 -8.05 -23.73
CA HIS A 1026 16.00 -9.13 -24.60
C HIS A 1026 16.37 -10.58 -24.20
N ILE A 1027 17.03 -10.81 -23.06
CA ILE A 1027 17.34 -12.15 -22.56
C ILE A 1027 16.57 -12.42 -21.27
N ARG A 1028 15.78 -13.50 -21.27
CA ARG A 1028 14.95 -13.93 -20.14
C ARG A 1028 15.50 -15.22 -19.54
N HIS A 1029 15.53 -15.28 -18.21
CA HIS A 1029 15.71 -16.53 -17.48
C HIS A 1029 14.34 -17.21 -17.36
N VAL A 1030 14.24 -18.40 -17.93
CA VAL A 1030 13.05 -19.25 -17.98
C VAL A 1030 13.34 -20.57 -17.26
N VAL A 1031 12.30 -21.17 -16.66
CA VAL A 1031 12.34 -22.55 -16.15
C VAL A 1031 11.22 -23.34 -16.81
N VAL A 1032 11.55 -24.51 -17.36
CA VAL A 1032 10.59 -25.43 -17.98
C VAL A 1032 10.41 -26.63 -17.06
N ASP A 1033 9.17 -26.87 -16.66
CA ASP A 1033 8.78 -28.03 -15.86
C ASP A 1033 8.37 -29.17 -16.81
N VAL A 1034 9.30 -30.11 -17.04
CA VAL A 1034 9.14 -31.23 -17.98
C VAL A 1034 8.69 -32.48 -17.21
N ARG A 1035 7.46 -32.92 -17.47
CA ARG A 1035 6.94 -34.18 -16.93
C ARG A 1035 7.34 -35.34 -17.83
N CYS A 1036 7.91 -36.38 -17.23
CA CYS A 1036 8.18 -37.68 -17.85
C CYS A 1036 7.24 -38.73 -17.22
N ARG A 1037 6.51 -39.50 -18.02
CA ARG A 1037 5.63 -40.59 -17.51
C ARG A 1037 5.86 -41.87 -18.30
N GLN A 1038 6.04 -43.00 -17.62
CA GLN A 1038 6.15 -44.29 -18.29
C GLN A 1038 4.87 -44.67 -19.03
N ILE A 1039 5.01 -44.98 -20.32
CA ILE A 1039 3.94 -45.55 -21.14
C ILE A 1039 3.88 -47.05 -20.81
N GLN A 1040 2.71 -47.56 -20.44
CA GLN A 1040 2.50 -49.00 -20.30
C GLN A 1040 2.72 -49.69 -21.66
N ARG A 1041 3.51 -50.76 -21.66
CA ARG A 1041 3.59 -51.73 -22.76
C ARG A 1041 2.55 -52.82 -22.57
#